data_AF-A0A2D4K1E3-F1
#
_entry.id   AF-A0A2D4K1E3-F1
#
_cell.length_a   1.000
_cell.length_b   1.000
_cell.length_c   1.000
_cell.angle_alpha   90.00
_cell.angle_beta   90.00
_cell.angle_gamma   90.00
#
_symmetry.space_group_name_H-M   'P 1'
#
loop_
_entity.id
_entity.type
_entity.pdbx_description
1 polymer ?
#
loop_
_entity_poly.entity_id
_entity_poly.type
_entity_poly.pdbx_seq_one_letter_code
_entity_poly.pdbx_strand_id
1 'polypeptide(L)'
;MKKLYHEIKELTESRERVLESLKKLNVENEEKLQLLKAECQTMEQDHLKELESNLHVRHMQEFEELIAKHNDCLEKLKKEHQHQLEKMQESHAAGVFEKEQQIEEFKIKISELSDWRCKLEVDLALKEAEADEMKVLIEANKAQQQSNLRTLVDKETDMLRKETDKLRHTIQVSNDEYQVGLADLRTIITIEKDNCISELIDRHEGEANLLRIELDKTNSLHQKALEAEKNLEKQIKELQGKLELEINAVQRQKEELLAVREQQKKYEDTIEKLIEEKELLIATHEQDRKEMVQKLSCEKEDAVQNALKEFELQRDAGERELLGKIQQLEMQVNQSSFESSASSLVAELQEKLQEEKAKFLEQLEEYEKRKNEEMQNIRTSLTAEQQTTFNTVLIREKLKKENIINDLSDKLKLIKQQQERDKDLIESLSEDRARLLEEKKKLEEEVNKLKNSYLVSSTCLPPILEPSGACAADFTSETERLSSDIAEEGKIDSTLETSMMTVNENVQMLSEEKQRIMMLEKTLQLKEEENKRLNQRLMSQSMSSVSLRHSEKIAIRDFQVGDLVLIILDERHDNYVLFTVSPTLYFLHSESLAALDLKPASGTSRRPWVLGKVMEKEYCQAKKAQNRFKVPLGTKFYRVKAVPWNKKV
;
A
#
# COMPACT_ATOMS: atom_id res chain seq x y z
N MET A 1 64.04 157.01 -166.85
CA MET A 1 65.19 156.17 -166.44
C MET A 1 65.62 156.41 -164.99
N LYS A 2 66.59 157.30 -164.67
CA LYS A 2 67.29 157.25 -163.35
C LYS A 2 66.46 157.45 -162.06
N LYS A 3 65.29 158.12 -162.06
CA LYS A 3 64.50 158.32 -160.81
C LYS A 3 63.75 157.06 -160.35
N LEU A 4 62.92 156.46 -161.22
CA LEU A 4 62.04 155.32 -160.89
C LEU A 4 62.75 154.10 -160.27
N TYR A 5 64.04 153.90 -160.53
CA TYR A 5 64.77 152.73 -160.04
C TYR A 5 65.26 152.86 -158.57
N HIS A 6 65.31 154.08 -158.01
CA HIS A 6 65.62 154.27 -156.58
C HIS A 6 64.39 154.00 -155.71
N GLU A 7 63.25 154.57 -156.11
CA GLU A 7 61.98 154.52 -155.38
C GLU A 7 61.45 153.08 -155.21
N ILE A 8 61.58 152.23 -156.25
CA ILE A 8 61.25 150.79 -156.19
C ILE A 8 62.19 150.05 -155.21
N LYS A 9 63.47 150.43 -155.14
CA LYS A 9 64.46 149.80 -154.25
C LYS A 9 64.15 150.12 -152.78
N GLU A 10 63.90 151.38 -152.46
CA GLU A 10 63.53 151.83 -151.11
C GLU A 10 62.20 151.20 -150.63
N LEU A 11 61.20 151.09 -151.50
CA LEU A 11 59.94 150.40 -151.18
C LEU A 11 60.14 148.89 -150.95
N THR A 12 61.07 148.25 -151.67
CA THR A 12 61.39 146.83 -151.46
C THR A 12 62.10 146.62 -150.11
N GLU A 13 63.11 147.44 -149.81
CA GLU A 13 63.84 147.43 -148.53
C GLU A 13 62.96 147.85 -147.34
N SER A 14 61.90 148.63 -147.58
CA SER A 14 60.85 148.91 -146.60
C SER A 14 59.97 147.69 -146.33
N ARG A 15 59.46 147.05 -147.41
CA ARG A 15 58.62 145.84 -147.31
C ARG A 15 59.35 144.69 -146.60
N GLU A 16 60.63 144.51 -146.88
CA GLU A 16 61.45 143.46 -146.26
C GLU A 16 61.66 143.74 -144.76
N ARG A 17 61.94 144.98 -144.34
CA ARG A 17 62.01 145.34 -142.91
C ARG A 17 60.68 145.11 -142.17
N VAL A 18 59.54 145.45 -142.78
CA VAL A 18 58.23 145.18 -142.19
C VAL A 18 57.95 143.67 -142.09
N LEU A 19 58.29 142.89 -143.13
CA LEU A 19 58.19 141.44 -143.10
C LEU A 19 59.08 140.82 -142.01
N GLU A 20 60.30 141.32 -141.81
CA GLU A 20 61.21 140.81 -140.79
C GLU A 20 60.73 141.13 -139.36
N SER A 21 60.21 142.35 -139.14
CA SER A 21 59.52 142.69 -137.88
C SER A 21 58.28 141.83 -137.63
N LEU A 22 57.50 141.51 -138.66
CA LEU A 22 56.28 140.73 -138.53
C LEU A 22 56.58 139.23 -138.31
N LYS A 23 57.61 138.68 -138.96
CA LYS A 23 58.17 137.36 -138.61
C LYS A 23 58.63 137.32 -137.15
N LYS A 24 59.40 138.32 -136.71
CA LYS A 24 59.91 138.41 -135.34
C LYS A 24 58.76 138.48 -134.32
N LEU A 25 57.72 139.26 -134.61
CA LEU A 25 56.52 139.32 -133.77
C LEU A 25 55.76 137.99 -133.73
N ASN A 26 55.64 137.27 -134.86
CA ASN A 26 55.07 135.93 -134.88
C ASN A 26 55.88 134.94 -134.04
N VAL A 27 57.21 134.94 -134.15
CA VAL A 27 58.09 134.10 -133.32
C VAL A 27 57.93 134.45 -131.84
N GLU A 28 57.99 135.73 -131.46
CA GLU A 28 57.76 136.17 -130.07
C GLU A 28 56.35 135.81 -129.55
N ASN A 29 55.35 135.68 -130.41
CA ASN A 29 53.98 135.32 -130.04
C ASN A 29 53.79 133.80 -129.95
N GLU A 30 54.44 133.03 -130.83
CA GLU A 30 54.55 131.57 -130.78
C GLU A 30 55.30 131.14 -129.51
N GLU A 31 56.42 131.80 -129.19
CA GLU A 31 57.18 131.63 -127.95
C GLU A 31 56.32 131.93 -126.70
N LYS A 32 55.57 133.04 -126.69
CA LYS A 32 54.64 133.37 -125.59
C LYS A 32 53.48 132.38 -125.47
N LEU A 33 52.96 131.85 -126.58
CA LEU A 33 51.90 130.85 -126.57
C LEU A 33 52.42 129.49 -126.07
N GLN A 34 53.65 129.11 -126.43
CA GLN A 34 54.32 127.93 -125.89
C GLN A 34 54.64 128.09 -124.40
N LEU A 35 55.08 129.29 -123.96
CA LEU A 35 55.31 129.61 -122.56
C LEU A 35 54.00 129.51 -121.74
N LEU A 36 52.93 130.19 -122.17
CA LEU A 36 51.62 130.10 -121.53
C LEU A 36 51.08 128.66 -121.47
N LYS A 37 51.30 127.87 -122.52
CA LYS A 37 50.92 126.46 -122.54
C LYS A 37 51.74 125.63 -121.55
N ALA A 38 53.05 125.88 -121.44
CA ALA A 38 53.90 125.23 -120.44
C ALA A 38 53.54 125.65 -119.01
N GLU A 39 53.23 126.93 -118.77
CA GLU A 39 52.74 127.44 -117.49
C GLU A 39 51.40 126.79 -117.09
N CYS A 40 50.43 126.72 -118.01
CA CYS A 40 49.15 126.04 -117.76
C CYS A 40 49.36 124.54 -117.48
N GLN A 41 50.17 123.84 -118.27
CA GLN A 41 50.48 122.43 -118.04
C GLN A 41 51.24 122.20 -116.72
N THR A 42 52.06 123.14 -116.28
CA THR A 42 52.74 123.09 -114.97
C THR A 42 51.72 123.26 -113.86
N MET A 43 50.82 124.25 -113.94
CA MET A 43 49.74 124.44 -112.96
C MET A 43 48.77 123.25 -112.89
N GLU A 44 48.40 122.66 -114.03
CA GLU A 44 47.58 121.44 -114.06
C GLU A 44 48.29 120.26 -113.38
N GLN A 45 49.58 120.05 -113.65
CA GLN A 45 50.36 119.01 -112.99
C GLN A 45 50.55 119.27 -111.50
N ASP A 46 50.77 120.51 -111.09
CA ASP A 46 50.98 120.85 -109.68
C ASP A 46 49.68 120.78 -108.87
N HIS A 47 48.54 121.17 -109.46
CA HIS A 47 47.24 120.97 -108.82
C HIS A 47 46.84 119.48 -108.77
N LEU A 48 47.20 118.67 -109.77
CA LEU A 48 47.02 117.21 -109.70
C LEU A 48 47.89 116.60 -108.58
N LYS A 49 49.17 116.98 -108.47
CA LYS A 49 50.05 116.55 -107.35
C LYS A 49 49.50 117.00 -106.00
N GLU A 50 48.96 118.20 -105.90
CA GLU A 50 48.30 118.73 -104.70
C GLU A 50 47.06 117.89 -104.34
N LEU A 51 46.21 117.56 -105.33
CA LEU A 51 45.01 116.76 -105.12
C LEU A 51 45.35 115.31 -104.72
N GLU A 52 46.32 114.69 -105.38
CA GLU A 52 46.86 113.38 -105.03
C GLU A 52 47.48 113.37 -103.62
N SER A 53 48.26 114.40 -103.28
CA SER A 53 48.86 114.55 -101.94
C SER A 53 47.79 114.71 -100.85
N ASN A 54 46.80 115.58 -101.08
CA ASN A 54 45.68 115.79 -100.15
C ASN A 54 44.81 114.54 -99.99
N LEU A 55 44.59 113.77 -101.05
CA LEU A 55 43.85 112.51 -101.02
C LEU A 55 44.66 111.41 -100.32
N HIS A 56 45.97 111.34 -100.55
CA HIS A 56 46.87 110.42 -99.86
C HIS A 56 46.93 110.71 -98.35
N VAL A 57 47.08 111.98 -97.96
CA VAL A 57 47.04 112.42 -96.55
C VAL A 57 45.69 112.08 -95.90
N ARG A 58 44.57 112.30 -96.59
CA ARG A 58 43.24 112.00 -96.06
C ARG A 58 43.02 110.49 -95.86
N HIS A 59 43.39 109.67 -96.84
CA HIS A 59 43.36 108.21 -96.68
C HIS A 59 44.30 107.74 -95.55
N MET A 60 45.49 108.34 -95.41
CA MET A 60 46.40 108.02 -94.31
C MET A 60 45.74 108.30 -92.95
N GLN A 61 45.11 109.47 -92.79
CA GLN A 61 44.37 109.84 -91.57
C GLN A 61 43.17 108.92 -91.31
N GLU A 62 42.41 108.55 -92.33
CA GLU A 62 41.29 107.60 -92.22
C GLU A 62 41.77 106.18 -91.82
N PHE A 63 42.90 105.71 -92.36
CA PHE A 63 43.52 104.45 -91.95
C PHE A 63 44.10 104.51 -90.53
N GLU A 64 44.79 105.59 -90.16
CA GLU A 64 45.31 105.80 -88.81
C GLU A 64 44.19 105.85 -87.77
N GLU A 65 43.09 106.55 -88.06
CA GLU A 65 41.92 106.61 -87.18
C GLU A 65 41.21 105.25 -87.08
N LEU A 66 41.09 104.50 -88.18
CA LEU A 66 40.51 103.15 -88.19
C LEU A 66 41.38 102.16 -87.41
N ILE A 67 42.71 102.23 -87.55
CA ILE A 67 43.68 101.42 -86.79
C ILE A 67 43.61 101.78 -85.30
N ALA A 68 43.53 103.07 -84.95
CA ALA A 68 43.36 103.51 -83.57
C ALA A 68 42.05 103.00 -82.95
N LYS A 69 40.92 103.10 -83.67
CA LYS A 69 39.62 102.56 -83.25
C LYS A 69 39.64 101.04 -83.11
N HIS A 70 40.31 100.33 -84.02
CA HIS A 70 40.46 98.87 -83.94
C HIS A 70 41.31 98.44 -82.73
N ASN A 71 42.43 99.12 -82.48
CA ASN A 71 43.31 98.84 -81.35
C ASN A 71 42.62 99.14 -80.00
N ASP A 72 41.86 100.24 -79.90
CA ASP A 72 41.03 100.55 -78.73
C ASP A 72 39.92 99.51 -78.51
N CYS A 73 39.28 99.03 -79.59
CA CYS A 73 38.30 97.94 -79.52
C CYS A 73 38.94 96.61 -79.06
N LEU A 74 40.13 96.26 -79.56
CA LEU A 74 40.87 95.07 -79.14
C LEU A 74 41.30 95.17 -77.67
N GLU A 75 41.80 96.32 -77.22
CA GLU A 75 42.18 96.55 -75.82
C GLU A 75 40.96 96.52 -74.87
N LYS A 76 39.80 97.00 -75.32
CA LYS A 76 38.53 96.86 -74.57
C LYS A 76 38.11 95.40 -74.45
N LEU A 77 38.05 94.66 -75.56
CA LEU A 77 37.67 93.24 -75.57
C LEU A 77 38.65 92.39 -74.75
N LYS A 78 39.95 92.67 -74.83
CA LYS A 78 41.00 92.04 -74.02
C LYS A 78 40.82 92.30 -72.52
N LYS A 79 40.46 93.53 -72.12
CA LYS A 79 40.16 93.87 -70.72
C LYS A 79 38.88 93.20 -70.22
N GLU A 80 37.86 93.10 -71.08
CA GLU A 80 36.62 92.39 -70.74
C GLU A 80 36.87 90.88 -70.57
N HIS A 81 37.55 90.22 -71.51
CA HIS A 81 37.91 88.80 -71.37
C HIS A 81 38.82 88.54 -70.15
N GLN A 82 39.77 89.44 -69.88
CA GLN A 82 40.63 89.36 -68.69
C GLN A 82 39.79 89.46 -67.40
N HIS A 83 38.88 90.42 -67.29
CA HIS A 83 38.01 90.58 -66.13
C HIS A 83 37.02 89.41 -65.96
N GLN A 84 36.47 88.87 -67.06
CA GLN A 84 35.64 87.67 -67.02
C GLN A 84 36.44 86.45 -66.53
N LEU A 85 37.69 86.29 -66.97
CA LEU A 85 38.58 85.22 -66.53
C LEU A 85 38.95 85.36 -65.04
N GLU A 86 39.31 86.56 -64.59
CA GLU A 86 39.59 86.88 -63.19
C GLU A 86 38.39 86.55 -62.31
N LYS A 87 37.19 87.02 -62.66
CA LYS A 87 35.95 86.73 -61.92
C LYS A 87 35.62 85.23 -61.85
N MET A 88 35.88 84.48 -62.93
CA MET A 88 35.69 83.02 -62.94
C MET A 88 36.74 82.32 -62.08
N GLN A 89 37.99 82.79 -62.04
CA GLN A 89 39.04 82.28 -61.16
C GLN A 89 38.74 82.58 -59.69
N GLU A 90 38.30 83.79 -59.34
CA GLU A 90 37.85 84.16 -58.01
C GLU A 90 36.68 83.28 -57.53
N SER A 91 35.65 83.11 -58.38
CA SER A 91 34.49 82.27 -58.04
C SER A 91 34.86 80.80 -57.87
N HIS A 92 35.81 80.28 -58.65
CA HIS A 92 36.31 78.91 -58.50
C HIS A 92 37.18 78.77 -57.24
N ALA A 93 38.04 79.75 -56.94
CA ALA A 93 38.87 79.75 -55.74
C ALA A 93 38.01 79.79 -54.46
N ALA A 94 36.95 80.59 -54.43
CA ALA A 94 35.98 80.61 -53.34
C ALA A 94 35.30 79.24 -53.16
N GLY A 95 34.79 78.64 -54.26
CA GLY A 95 34.16 77.32 -54.20
C GLY A 95 35.10 76.18 -53.79
N VAL A 96 36.39 76.26 -54.13
CA VAL A 96 37.42 75.32 -53.63
C VAL A 96 37.64 75.54 -52.14
N PHE A 97 37.81 76.78 -51.69
CA PHE A 97 38.03 77.12 -50.28
C PHE A 97 36.86 76.66 -49.37
N GLU A 98 35.62 76.88 -49.80
CA GLU A 98 34.43 76.35 -49.11
C GLU A 98 34.44 74.82 -48.99
N LYS A 99 34.92 74.11 -50.03
CA LYS A 99 35.01 72.65 -50.01
C LYS A 99 36.17 72.15 -49.15
N GLU A 100 37.30 72.85 -49.13
CA GLU A 100 38.41 72.57 -48.23
C GLU A 100 38.00 72.78 -46.76
N GLN A 101 37.25 73.85 -46.45
CA GLN A 101 36.68 74.06 -45.12
C GLN A 101 35.71 72.93 -44.72
N GLN A 102 34.78 72.55 -45.61
CA GLN A 102 33.85 71.44 -45.34
C GLN A 102 34.60 70.12 -45.11
N ILE A 103 35.67 69.85 -45.86
CA ILE A 103 36.53 68.68 -45.66
C ILE A 103 37.22 68.72 -44.29
N GLU A 104 37.73 69.87 -43.83
CA GLU A 104 38.37 70.00 -42.52
C GLU A 104 37.37 69.81 -41.37
N GLU A 105 36.17 70.39 -41.48
CA GLU A 105 35.08 70.13 -40.52
C GLU A 105 34.70 68.64 -40.44
N PHE A 106 34.67 67.92 -41.57
CA PHE A 106 34.43 66.49 -41.56
C PHE A 106 35.60 65.70 -40.94
N LYS A 107 36.87 66.10 -41.14
CA LYS A 107 38.01 65.48 -40.44
C LYS A 107 37.86 65.61 -38.92
N ILE A 108 37.52 66.81 -38.42
CA ILE A 108 37.32 67.06 -36.99
C ILE A 108 36.20 66.15 -36.44
N LYS A 109 35.03 66.13 -37.10
CA LYS A 109 33.89 65.27 -36.71
C LYS A 109 34.24 63.77 -36.75
N ILE A 110 35.05 63.33 -37.70
CA ILE A 110 35.54 61.93 -37.78
C ILE A 110 36.52 61.61 -36.65
N SER A 111 37.40 62.54 -36.28
CA SER A 111 38.30 62.39 -35.12
C SER A 111 37.51 62.29 -33.82
N GLU A 112 36.58 63.22 -33.57
CA GLU A 112 35.69 63.19 -32.40
C GLU A 112 34.91 61.88 -32.29
N LEU A 113 34.33 61.39 -33.40
CA LEU A 113 33.62 60.10 -33.42
C LEU A 113 34.55 58.90 -33.17
N SER A 114 35.81 58.96 -33.61
CA SER A 114 36.79 57.91 -33.30
C SER A 114 37.18 57.90 -31.81
N ASP A 115 37.32 59.07 -31.19
CA ASP A 115 37.60 59.20 -29.75
C ASP A 115 36.41 58.73 -28.90
N TRP A 116 35.19 59.09 -29.28
CA TRP A 116 33.97 58.58 -28.64
C TRP A 116 33.84 57.06 -28.76
N ARG A 117 34.12 56.48 -29.92
CA ARG A 117 34.18 55.02 -30.10
C ARG A 117 35.24 54.38 -29.19
N CYS A 118 36.47 54.91 -29.19
CA CYS A 118 37.56 54.40 -28.37
C CYS A 118 37.18 54.39 -26.87
N LYS A 119 36.54 55.48 -26.40
CA LYS A 119 36.01 55.56 -25.05
C LYS A 119 34.92 54.52 -24.76
N LEU A 120 33.97 54.33 -25.67
CA LEU A 120 32.91 53.32 -25.52
C LEU A 120 33.46 51.89 -25.53
N GLU A 121 34.48 51.60 -26.35
CA GLU A 121 35.18 50.31 -26.37
C GLU A 121 35.87 50.03 -25.02
N VAL A 122 36.49 51.03 -24.39
CA VAL A 122 37.08 50.93 -23.04
C VAL A 122 36.01 50.79 -21.95
N ASP A 123 34.95 51.61 -21.98
CA ASP A 123 33.86 51.55 -20.99
C ASP A 123 33.13 50.19 -21.05
N LEU A 124 32.96 49.60 -22.23
CA LEU A 124 32.43 48.23 -22.41
C LEU A 124 33.38 47.17 -21.84
N ALA A 125 34.68 47.22 -22.17
CA ALA A 125 35.66 46.26 -21.65
C ALA A 125 35.77 46.29 -20.11
N LEU A 126 35.64 47.47 -19.49
CA LEU A 126 35.56 47.61 -18.04
C LEU A 126 34.29 46.97 -17.46
N LYS A 127 33.14 47.15 -18.12
CA LYS A 127 31.86 46.55 -17.68
C LYS A 127 31.81 45.04 -17.87
N GLU A 128 32.46 44.50 -18.89
CA GLU A 128 32.65 43.05 -19.05
C GLU A 128 33.54 42.48 -17.92
N ALA A 129 34.65 43.16 -17.58
CA ALA A 129 35.51 42.76 -16.47
C ALA A 129 34.81 42.81 -15.10
N GLU A 130 34.03 43.88 -14.81
CA GLU A 130 33.20 43.97 -13.61
C GLU A 130 32.16 42.82 -13.53
N ALA A 131 31.56 42.45 -14.65
CA ALA A 131 30.58 41.38 -14.71
C ALA A 131 31.18 39.99 -14.46
N ASP A 132 32.37 39.70 -15.01
CA ASP A 132 33.09 38.45 -14.74
C ASP A 132 33.62 38.39 -13.29
N GLU A 133 34.09 39.51 -12.70
CA GLU A 133 34.45 39.55 -11.27
C GLU A 133 33.22 39.26 -10.38
N MET A 134 32.08 39.91 -10.65
CA MET A 134 30.84 39.66 -9.91
C MET A 134 30.37 38.20 -10.03
N LYS A 135 30.51 37.61 -11.22
CA LYS A 135 30.20 36.19 -11.47
C LYS A 135 31.12 35.25 -10.67
N VAL A 136 32.43 35.48 -10.67
CA VAL A 136 33.39 34.72 -9.84
C VAL A 136 33.04 34.83 -8.35
N LEU A 137 32.65 36.02 -7.87
CA LEU A 137 32.24 36.23 -6.49
C LEU A 137 30.95 35.46 -6.13
N ILE A 138 29.97 35.41 -7.05
CA ILE A 138 28.74 34.63 -6.90
C ILE A 138 29.04 33.12 -6.88
N GLU A 139 29.90 32.63 -7.77
CA GLU A 139 30.30 31.22 -7.82
C GLU A 139 31.08 30.81 -6.55
N ALA A 140 31.99 31.65 -6.06
CA ALA A 140 32.72 31.44 -4.81
C ALA A 140 31.78 31.41 -3.58
N ASN A 141 30.83 32.35 -3.48
CA ASN A 141 29.84 32.40 -2.40
C ASN A 141 28.93 31.15 -2.43
N LYS A 142 28.47 30.75 -3.62
CA LYS A 142 27.69 29.51 -3.81
C LYS A 142 28.48 28.27 -3.38
N ALA A 143 29.76 28.16 -3.75
CA ALA A 143 30.62 27.06 -3.32
C ALA A 143 30.83 27.05 -1.78
N GLN A 144 31.00 28.23 -1.17
CA GLN A 144 31.10 28.37 0.29
C GLN A 144 29.81 27.96 1.00
N GLN A 145 28.64 28.39 0.51
CA GLN A 145 27.34 27.97 1.05
C GLN A 145 27.12 26.46 0.93
N GLN A 146 27.44 25.87 -0.23
CA GLN A 146 27.34 24.43 -0.44
C GLN A 146 28.29 23.65 0.49
N SER A 147 29.51 24.15 0.72
CA SER A 147 30.45 23.58 1.69
C SER A 147 29.91 23.67 3.12
N ASN A 148 29.43 24.84 3.55
CA ASN A 148 28.85 25.05 4.87
C ASN A 148 27.68 24.09 5.14
N LEU A 149 26.71 24.03 4.22
CA LEU A 149 25.57 23.12 4.28
C LEU A 149 26.01 21.66 4.35
N ARG A 150 27.01 21.26 3.55
CA ARG A 150 27.58 19.90 3.59
C ARG A 150 28.17 19.58 4.97
N THR A 151 28.98 20.48 5.55
CA THR A 151 29.54 20.24 6.90
C THR A 151 28.49 20.21 8.01
N LEU A 152 27.33 20.85 7.82
CA LEU A 152 26.20 20.76 8.75
C LEU A 152 25.52 19.38 8.64
N VAL A 153 25.18 18.96 7.42
CA VAL A 153 24.58 17.64 7.13
C VAL A 153 25.50 16.50 7.57
N ASP A 154 26.80 16.58 7.32
CA ASP A 154 27.78 15.58 7.74
C ASP A 154 27.83 15.46 9.28
N LYS A 155 27.83 16.59 10.01
CA LYS A 155 27.79 16.61 11.49
C LYS A 155 26.50 16.00 12.04
N GLU A 156 25.35 16.38 11.50
CA GLU A 156 24.04 15.90 11.95
C GLU A 156 23.86 14.41 11.65
N THR A 157 24.28 13.97 10.46
CA THR A 157 24.34 12.54 10.09
C THR A 157 25.21 11.75 11.05
N ASP A 158 26.37 12.27 11.45
CA ASP A 158 27.24 11.59 12.41
C ASP A 158 26.74 11.63 13.87
N MET A 159 25.91 12.60 14.25
CA MET A 159 25.18 12.55 15.53
C MET A 159 24.11 11.46 15.52
N LEU A 160 23.27 11.43 14.48
CA LEU A 160 22.23 10.42 14.30
C LEU A 160 22.81 9.00 14.17
N ARG A 161 23.98 8.85 13.53
CA ARG A 161 24.74 7.59 13.48
C ARG A 161 25.14 7.13 14.89
N LYS A 162 25.77 8.01 15.67
CA LYS A 162 26.19 7.72 17.06
C LYS A 162 25.01 7.41 17.98
N GLU A 163 23.85 8.03 17.77
CA GLU A 163 22.63 7.70 18.51
C GLU A 163 22.05 6.34 18.09
N THR A 164 22.01 6.06 16.78
CA THR A 164 21.60 4.75 16.24
C THR A 164 22.48 3.62 16.78
N ASP A 165 23.80 3.84 16.87
CA ASP A 165 24.74 2.83 17.37
C ASP A 165 24.65 2.65 18.90
N LYS A 166 24.35 3.70 19.66
CA LYS A 166 23.98 3.58 21.10
C LYS A 166 22.72 2.74 21.27
N LEU A 167 21.64 3.05 20.54
CA LEU A 167 20.38 2.31 20.62
C LEU A 167 20.57 0.84 20.22
N ARG A 168 21.36 0.57 19.16
CA ARG A 168 21.75 -0.78 18.75
C ARG A 168 22.49 -1.52 19.86
N HIS A 169 23.42 -0.86 20.55
CA HIS A 169 24.14 -1.44 21.68
C HIS A 169 23.23 -1.73 22.89
N THR A 170 22.32 -0.82 23.24
CA THR A 170 21.31 -1.06 24.30
C THR A 170 20.39 -2.24 23.97
N ILE A 171 19.94 -2.36 22.71
CA ILE A 171 19.14 -3.50 22.24
C ILE A 171 19.94 -4.81 22.33
N GLN A 172 21.23 -4.79 21.97
CA GLN A 172 22.10 -5.96 22.08
C GLN A 172 22.25 -6.41 23.54
N VAL A 173 22.62 -5.50 24.45
CA VAL A 173 22.77 -5.79 25.88
C VAL A 173 21.48 -6.36 26.48
N SER A 174 20.34 -5.72 26.20
CA SER A 174 19.04 -6.21 26.68
C SER A 174 18.66 -7.58 26.10
N ASN A 175 18.97 -7.86 24.83
CA ASN A 175 18.79 -9.20 24.26
C ASN A 175 19.67 -10.25 24.96
N ASP A 176 20.91 -9.91 25.27
CA ASP A 176 21.86 -10.83 25.92
C ASP A 176 21.45 -11.10 27.38
N GLU A 177 20.96 -10.08 28.10
CA GLU A 177 20.29 -10.22 29.40
C GLU A 177 19.07 -11.16 29.32
N TYR A 178 18.21 -11.03 28.29
CA TYR A 178 17.09 -11.95 28.09
C TYR A 178 17.56 -13.39 27.78
N GLN A 179 18.67 -13.59 27.05
CA GLN A 179 19.21 -14.94 26.82
C GLN A 179 19.74 -15.58 28.11
N VAL A 180 20.40 -14.79 28.99
CA VAL A 180 20.83 -15.26 30.32
C VAL A 180 19.61 -15.64 31.17
N GLY A 181 18.60 -14.77 31.28
CA GLY A 181 17.39 -15.07 32.05
C GLY A 181 16.61 -16.29 31.52
N LEU A 182 16.64 -16.54 30.21
CA LEU A 182 16.08 -17.76 29.61
C LEU A 182 16.93 -19.02 29.89
N ALA A 183 18.25 -18.90 30.03
CA ALA A 183 19.13 -19.99 30.44
C ALA A 183 18.96 -20.33 31.93
N ASP A 184 18.86 -19.32 32.80
CA ASP A 184 18.59 -19.48 34.22
C ASP A 184 17.22 -20.16 34.45
N LEU A 185 16.17 -19.69 33.76
CA LEU A 185 14.83 -20.30 33.84
C LEU A 185 14.83 -21.76 33.38
N ARG A 186 15.54 -22.11 32.29
CA ARG A 186 15.70 -23.51 31.85
C ARG A 186 16.43 -24.36 32.91
N THR A 187 17.40 -23.77 33.60
CA THR A 187 18.17 -24.43 34.66
C THR A 187 17.29 -24.70 35.89
N ILE A 188 16.50 -23.70 36.33
CA ILE A 188 15.52 -23.83 37.42
C ILE A 188 14.50 -24.92 37.10
N ILE A 189 13.86 -24.86 35.92
CA ILE A 189 12.88 -25.87 35.48
C ILE A 189 13.49 -27.28 35.43
N THR A 190 14.77 -27.40 35.05
CA THR A 190 15.49 -28.69 35.04
C THR A 190 15.65 -29.21 36.47
N ILE A 191 16.12 -28.37 37.40
CA ILE A 191 16.30 -28.72 38.82
C ILE A 191 14.97 -29.09 39.48
N GLU A 192 13.90 -28.31 39.29
CA GLU A 192 12.56 -28.61 39.84
C GLU A 192 12.03 -29.96 39.32
N LYS A 193 12.21 -30.23 38.02
CA LYS A 193 11.82 -31.49 37.38
C LYS A 193 12.66 -32.67 37.89
N ASP A 194 13.97 -32.51 38.11
CA ASP A 194 14.83 -33.58 38.66
C ASP A 194 14.57 -33.83 40.15
N ASN A 195 14.27 -32.78 40.94
CA ASN A 195 13.83 -32.90 42.32
C ASN A 195 12.49 -33.66 42.42
N CYS A 196 11.50 -33.30 41.59
CA CYS A 196 10.20 -33.97 41.55
C CYS A 196 10.31 -35.46 41.14
N ILE A 197 11.23 -35.79 40.23
CA ILE A 197 11.55 -37.18 39.88
C ILE A 197 12.20 -37.90 41.06
N SER A 198 13.11 -37.25 41.78
CA SER A 198 13.79 -37.82 42.96
C SER A 198 12.79 -38.10 44.09
N GLU A 199 11.93 -37.14 44.44
CA GLU A 199 10.84 -37.32 45.42
C GLU A 199 9.84 -38.42 45.03
N LEU A 200 9.66 -38.71 43.75
CA LEU A 200 8.83 -39.81 43.26
C LEU A 200 9.55 -41.17 43.39
N ILE A 201 10.85 -41.22 43.11
CA ILE A 201 11.69 -42.41 43.29
C ILE A 201 11.79 -42.76 44.78
N ASP A 202 12.16 -41.79 45.63
CA ASP A 202 12.32 -41.99 47.08
C ASP A 202 11.04 -42.55 47.74
N ARG A 203 9.86 -42.06 47.32
CA ARG A 203 8.57 -42.60 47.78
C ARG A 203 8.33 -44.01 47.29
N HIS A 204 8.59 -44.32 46.02
CA HIS A 204 8.42 -45.68 45.51
C HIS A 204 9.43 -46.67 46.10
N GLU A 205 10.66 -46.25 46.40
CA GLU A 205 11.61 -47.08 47.15
C GLU A 205 11.17 -47.28 48.61
N GLY A 206 10.62 -46.25 49.25
CA GLY A 206 9.99 -46.36 50.57
C GLY A 206 8.82 -47.36 50.60
N GLU A 207 7.90 -47.25 49.65
CA GLU A 207 6.77 -48.17 49.45
C GLU A 207 7.25 -49.60 49.18
N ALA A 208 8.22 -49.78 48.26
CA ALA A 208 8.75 -51.09 47.91
C ALA A 208 9.51 -51.75 49.07
N ASN A 209 10.21 -50.97 49.89
CA ASN A 209 10.88 -51.47 51.10
C ASN A 209 9.86 -51.83 52.20
N LEU A 210 8.79 -51.06 52.37
CA LEU A 210 7.70 -51.41 53.30
C LEU A 210 7.01 -52.71 52.87
N LEU A 211 6.63 -52.84 51.59
CA LEU A 211 6.05 -54.06 51.04
C LEU A 211 6.98 -55.27 51.16
N ARG A 212 8.30 -55.09 51.02
CA ARG A 212 9.30 -56.14 51.28
C ARG A 212 9.31 -56.58 52.74
N ILE A 213 9.27 -55.63 53.69
CA ILE A 213 9.19 -55.93 55.13
C ILE A 213 7.88 -56.66 55.47
N GLU A 214 6.76 -56.28 54.88
CA GLU A 214 5.47 -56.98 55.06
C GLU A 214 5.48 -58.38 54.44
N LEU A 215 6.11 -58.56 53.28
CA LEU A 215 6.30 -59.86 52.65
C LEU A 215 7.20 -60.77 53.49
N ASP A 216 8.33 -60.27 54.00
CA ASP A 216 9.25 -61.04 54.85
C ASP A 216 8.60 -61.43 56.20
N LYS A 217 7.80 -60.52 56.78
CA LYS A 217 6.96 -60.79 57.96
C LYS A 217 5.92 -61.88 57.66
N THR A 218 5.28 -61.81 56.50
CA THR A 218 4.28 -62.79 56.05
C THR A 218 4.91 -64.15 55.79
N ASN A 219 6.08 -64.20 55.16
CA ASN A 219 6.89 -65.41 54.97
C ASN A 219 7.29 -66.04 56.32
N SER A 220 7.73 -65.24 57.30
CA SER A 220 8.04 -65.72 58.66
C SER A 220 6.82 -66.30 59.38
N LEU A 221 5.64 -65.68 59.23
CA LEU A 221 4.38 -66.18 59.78
C LEU A 221 3.93 -67.48 59.08
N HIS A 222 4.04 -67.55 57.76
CA HIS A 222 3.74 -68.76 56.99
C HIS A 222 4.68 -69.93 57.36
N GLN A 223 5.98 -69.67 57.50
CA GLN A 223 6.94 -70.68 57.94
C GLN A 223 6.63 -71.23 59.34
N LYS A 224 6.24 -70.35 60.28
CA LYS A 224 5.80 -70.75 61.63
C LYS A 224 4.49 -71.56 61.59
N ALA A 225 3.53 -71.18 60.75
CA ALA A 225 2.29 -71.93 60.55
C ALA A 225 2.56 -73.33 59.99
N LEU A 226 3.44 -73.45 59.00
CA LEU A 226 3.84 -74.70 58.37
C LEU A 226 4.68 -75.61 59.31
N GLU A 227 5.43 -75.03 60.24
CA GLU A 227 6.08 -75.78 61.33
C GLU A 227 5.09 -76.25 62.40
N ALA A 228 4.11 -75.41 62.77
CA ALA A 228 3.02 -75.80 63.65
C ALA A 228 2.16 -76.92 63.03
N GLU A 229 1.83 -76.82 61.74
CA GLU A 229 1.15 -77.85 60.95
C GLU A 229 1.91 -79.18 60.97
N LYS A 230 3.22 -79.17 60.68
CA LYS A 230 4.07 -80.37 60.79
C LYS A 230 4.12 -80.96 62.20
N ASN A 231 4.01 -80.15 63.24
CA ASN A 231 3.99 -80.64 64.62
C ASN A 231 2.62 -81.20 65.02
N LEU A 232 1.52 -80.61 64.53
CA LEU A 232 0.18 -81.19 64.63
C LEU A 232 0.06 -82.49 63.84
N GLU A 233 0.64 -82.57 62.64
CA GLU A 233 0.66 -83.80 61.82
C GLU A 233 1.41 -84.94 62.54
N LYS A 234 2.52 -84.66 63.22
CA LYS A 234 3.21 -85.63 64.11
C LYS A 234 2.31 -86.06 65.27
N GLN A 235 1.66 -85.13 65.95
CA GLN A 235 0.74 -85.44 67.07
C GLN A 235 -0.45 -86.29 66.60
N ILE A 236 -1.01 -85.99 65.43
CA ILE A 236 -2.09 -86.79 64.81
C ILE A 236 -1.59 -88.20 64.52
N LYS A 237 -0.39 -88.37 63.93
CA LYS A 237 0.21 -89.70 63.67
C LYS A 237 0.51 -90.47 64.97
N GLU A 238 0.95 -89.78 66.03
CA GLU A 238 1.19 -90.39 67.34
C GLU A 238 -0.13 -90.81 68.02
N LEU A 239 -1.18 -90.00 67.93
CA LEU A 239 -2.52 -90.31 68.44
C LEU A 239 -3.19 -91.43 67.64
N GLN A 240 -3.02 -91.45 66.31
CA GLN A 240 -3.45 -92.56 65.45
C GLN A 240 -2.74 -93.86 65.84
N GLY A 241 -1.43 -93.84 66.04
CA GLY A 241 -0.68 -95.02 66.52
C GLY A 241 -1.12 -95.51 67.91
N LYS A 242 -1.42 -94.60 68.85
CA LYS A 242 -1.98 -94.95 70.17
C LYS A 242 -3.38 -95.55 70.05
N LEU A 243 -4.26 -94.94 69.26
CA LEU A 243 -5.62 -95.44 69.01
C LEU A 243 -5.58 -96.82 68.33
N GLU A 244 -4.67 -97.03 67.39
CA GLU A 244 -4.50 -98.33 66.73
C GLU A 244 -3.93 -99.39 67.68
N LEU A 245 -3.04 -99.02 68.61
CA LEU A 245 -2.61 -99.92 69.69
C LEU A 245 -3.77 -100.29 70.64
N GLU A 246 -4.65 -99.33 70.99
CA GLU A 246 -5.85 -99.60 71.79
C GLU A 246 -6.87 -100.47 71.03
N ILE A 247 -7.14 -100.19 69.75
CA ILE A 247 -7.99 -101.03 68.89
C ILE A 247 -7.44 -102.46 68.82
N ASN A 248 -6.13 -102.63 68.63
CA ASN A 248 -5.48 -103.94 68.63
C ASN A 248 -5.47 -104.60 70.02
N ALA A 249 -5.59 -103.87 71.12
CA ALA A 249 -5.74 -104.43 72.47
C ALA A 249 -7.19 -104.88 72.73
N VAL A 250 -8.17 -104.05 72.38
CA VAL A 250 -9.61 -104.36 72.48
C VAL A 250 -9.99 -105.53 71.57
N GLN A 251 -9.42 -105.61 70.36
CA GLN A 251 -9.63 -106.73 69.45
C GLN A 251 -9.04 -108.04 70.02
N ARG A 252 -7.86 -108.01 70.65
CA ARG A 252 -7.31 -109.17 71.37
C ARG A 252 -8.17 -109.58 72.57
N GLN A 253 -8.62 -108.63 73.40
CA GLN A 253 -9.56 -108.93 74.50
C GLN A 253 -10.87 -109.54 73.99
N LYS A 254 -11.36 -109.08 72.83
CA LYS A 254 -12.55 -109.65 72.18
C LYS A 254 -12.30 -111.05 71.63
N GLU A 255 -11.11 -111.34 71.10
CA GLU A 255 -10.69 -112.68 70.68
C GLU A 255 -10.54 -113.63 71.88
N GLU A 256 -9.96 -113.17 72.98
CA GLU A 256 -9.91 -113.89 74.26
C GLU A 256 -11.32 -114.19 74.80
N LEU A 257 -12.23 -113.20 74.78
CA LEU A 257 -13.61 -113.36 75.24
C LEU A 257 -14.42 -114.28 74.31
N LEU A 258 -14.14 -114.27 72.99
CA LEU A 258 -14.68 -115.26 72.05
C LEU A 258 -14.15 -116.67 72.33
N ALA A 259 -12.87 -116.84 72.60
CA ALA A 259 -12.29 -118.13 72.98
C ALA A 259 -12.89 -118.64 74.32
N VAL A 260 -13.11 -117.76 75.29
CA VAL A 260 -13.83 -118.08 76.54
C VAL A 260 -15.29 -118.47 76.27
N ARG A 261 -15.99 -117.80 75.34
CA ARG A 261 -17.35 -118.22 74.91
C ARG A 261 -17.36 -119.57 74.21
N GLU A 262 -16.39 -119.87 73.36
CA GLU A 262 -16.28 -121.21 72.76
C GLU A 262 -15.97 -122.27 73.81
N GLN A 263 -15.13 -121.95 74.80
CA GLN A 263 -14.84 -122.84 75.93
C GLN A 263 -16.12 -123.08 76.76
N GLN A 264 -16.88 -122.02 77.06
CA GLN A 264 -18.18 -122.10 77.74
C GLN A 264 -19.17 -122.94 76.93
N LYS A 265 -19.31 -122.70 75.63
CA LYS A 265 -20.19 -123.49 74.77
C LYS A 265 -19.77 -124.97 74.75
N LYS A 266 -18.47 -125.28 74.69
CA LYS A 266 -17.99 -126.68 74.77
C LYS A 266 -18.40 -127.35 76.10
N TYR A 267 -18.49 -126.60 77.20
CA TYR A 267 -19.04 -127.11 78.46
C TYR A 267 -20.57 -127.23 78.42
N GLU A 268 -21.30 -126.30 77.81
CA GLU A 268 -22.75 -126.37 77.61
C GLU A 268 -23.14 -127.56 76.72
N ASP A 269 -22.51 -127.73 75.55
CA ASP A 269 -22.63 -128.89 74.65
C ASP A 269 -22.29 -130.24 75.35
N THR A 270 -21.48 -130.21 76.42
CA THR A 270 -21.14 -131.40 77.22
C THR A 270 -22.18 -131.66 78.32
N ILE A 271 -22.72 -130.61 78.94
CA ILE A 271 -23.82 -130.70 79.90
C ILE A 271 -25.10 -131.19 79.20
N GLU A 272 -25.38 -130.71 77.99
CA GLU A 272 -26.52 -131.14 77.19
C GLU A 272 -26.44 -132.65 76.89
N LYS A 273 -25.28 -133.16 76.47
CA LYS A 273 -25.06 -134.61 76.29
C LYS A 273 -25.22 -135.43 77.57
N LEU A 274 -24.78 -134.91 78.71
CA LEU A 274 -24.99 -135.56 80.02
C LEU A 274 -26.48 -135.55 80.44
N ILE A 275 -27.27 -134.60 79.93
CA ILE A 275 -28.73 -134.59 80.07
C ILE A 275 -29.36 -135.60 79.11
N GLU A 276 -28.94 -135.67 77.84
CA GLU A 276 -29.38 -136.68 76.86
C GLU A 276 -29.10 -138.12 77.34
N GLU A 277 -27.89 -138.40 77.83
CA GLU A 277 -27.51 -139.70 78.40
C GLU A 277 -28.40 -140.07 79.60
N LYS A 278 -28.69 -139.10 80.48
CA LYS A 278 -29.59 -139.26 81.63
C LYS A 278 -31.02 -139.52 81.18
N GLU A 279 -31.55 -138.82 80.18
CA GLU A 279 -32.90 -139.03 79.66
C GLU A 279 -33.03 -140.37 78.94
N LEU A 280 -31.99 -140.82 78.22
CA LEU A 280 -31.92 -142.15 77.62
C LEU A 280 -31.92 -143.27 78.69
N LEU A 281 -31.25 -143.04 79.83
CA LEU A 281 -31.26 -143.94 80.99
C LEU A 281 -32.64 -143.98 81.67
N ILE A 282 -33.36 -142.86 81.72
CA ILE A 282 -34.74 -142.80 82.21
C ILE A 282 -35.69 -143.51 81.24
N ALA A 283 -35.54 -143.30 79.93
CA ALA A 283 -36.37 -143.91 78.89
C ALA A 283 -36.24 -145.44 78.86
N THR A 284 -35.03 -145.99 79.03
CA THR A 284 -34.81 -147.43 79.16
C THR A 284 -35.43 -147.99 80.45
N HIS A 285 -35.25 -147.33 81.59
CA HIS A 285 -35.90 -147.73 82.86
C HIS A 285 -37.45 -147.62 82.79
N GLU A 286 -37.99 -146.70 82.00
CA GLU A 286 -39.43 -146.58 81.68
C GLU A 286 -39.94 -147.73 80.78
N GLN A 287 -39.11 -148.20 79.84
CA GLN A 287 -39.42 -149.31 78.94
C GLN A 287 -39.48 -150.64 79.72
N ASP A 288 -38.45 -150.94 80.53
CA ASP A 288 -38.41 -152.13 81.39
C ASP A 288 -39.63 -152.19 82.34
N ARG A 289 -40.03 -151.04 82.89
CA ARG A 289 -41.22 -150.89 83.73
C ARG A 289 -42.52 -151.19 82.98
N LYS A 290 -42.63 -150.82 81.70
CA LYS A 290 -43.82 -151.10 80.86
C LYS A 290 -43.94 -152.58 80.56
N GLU A 291 -42.85 -153.25 80.19
CA GLU A 291 -42.85 -154.70 79.91
C GLU A 291 -43.18 -155.54 81.14
N MET A 292 -42.78 -155.09 82.35
CA MET A 292 -43.15 -155.73 83.61
C MET A 292 -44.65 -155.58 83.93
N VAL A 293 -45.25 -154.42 83.66
CA VAL A 293 -46.69 -154.18 83.85
C VAL A 293 -47.53 -154.98 82.86
N GLN A 294 -47.08 -155.09 81.60
CA GLN A 294 -47.87 -155.75 80.55
C GLN A 294 -48.07 -157.25 80.82
N LYS A 295 -47.09 -157.92 81.43
CA LYS A 295 -47.21 -159.34 81.85
C LYS A 295 -48.24 -159.56 82.97
N LEU A 296 -48.43 -158.58 83.86
CA LEU A 296 -49.41 -158.66 84.96
C LEU A 296 -50.85 -158.31 84.54
N SER A 297 -51.06 -157.78 83.32
CA SER A 297 -52.40 -157.47 82.81
C SER A 297 -53.14 -158.72 82.35
N CYS A 298 -52.47 -159.57 81.56
CA CYS A 298 -53.10 -160.70 80.87
C CYS A 298 -53.73 -161.75 81.80
N GLU A 299 -53.22 -161.92 83.02
CA GLU A 299 -53.75 -162.88 84.00
C GLU A 299 -55.05 -162.42 84.67
N LYS A 300 -55.51 -161.18 84.43
CA LYS A 300 -56.65 -160.57 85.14
C LYS A 300 -57.94 -160.51 84.31
N GLU A 301 -57.87 -160.48 82.98
CA GLU A 301 -59.03 -160.16 82.13
C GLU A 301 -59.99 -161.35 81.92
N ASP A 302 -59.49 -162.59 81.94
CA ASP A 302 -60.32 -163.82 81.84
C ASP A 302 -61.39 -163.94 82.95
N ALA A 303 -61.21 -163.28 84.09
CA ALA A 303 -62.09 -163.41 85.25
C ALA A 303 -63.38 -162.55 85.18
N VAL A 304 -63.42 -161.50 84.35
CA VAL A 304 -64.44 -160.44 84.45
C VAL A 304 -65.61 -160.65 83.46
N GLN A 305 -65.40 -161.38 82.37
CA GLN A 305 -66.32 -161.43 81.23
C GLN A 305 -67.69 -162.11 81.50
N ASN A 306 -67.85 -162.77 82.66
CA ASN A 306 -69.08 -163.50 83.03
C ASN A 306 -70.13 -162.70 83.82
N ALA A 307 -69.80 -161.50 84.33
CA ALA A 307 -70.57 -160.88 85.42
C ALA A 307 -71.51 -159.72 85.04
N LEU A 308 -71.47 -159.21 83.81
CA LEU A 308 -72.28 -158.04 83.39
C LEU A 308 -73.16 -158.37 82.17
N LYS A 309 -74.32 -158.97 82.46
CA LYS A 309 -75.38 -159.26 81.48
C LYS A 309 -76.79 -158.96 81.99
N GLU A 310 -76.89 -158.27 83.13
CA GLU A 310 -78.09 -158.31 84.00
C GLU A 310 -78.60 -156.93 84.48
N PHE A 311 -77.83 -155.84 84.32
CA PHE A 311 -78.22 -154.49 84.76
C PHE A 311 -78.25 -153.41 83.66
N GLU A 312 -78.18 -153.82 82.40
CA GLU A 312 -78.26 -152.91 81.23
C GLU A 312 -79.70 -152.70 80.72
N LEU A 313 -80.70 -153.35 81.35
CA LEU A 313 -82.10 -153.32 80.90
C LEU A 313 -83.05 -152.77 81.97
N GLN A 314 -83.72 -151.68 81.57
CA GLN A 314 -84.91 -151.09 82.18
C GLN A 314 -84.72 -150.47 83.59
N ARG A 315 -85.04 -149.18 83.80
CA ARG A 315 -85.59 -148.23 82.83
C ARG A 315 -85.39 -146.77 83.26
N ASP A 316 -84.96 -145.97 82.29
CA ASP A 316 -85.66 -144.82 81.68
C ASP A 316 -86.77 -144.08 82.48
N ALA A 317 -87.04 -142.79 82.25
CA ALA A 317 -86.46 -141.91 81.24
C ALA A 317 -85.35 -141.03 81.85
N GLY A 318 -84.17 -141.62 82.06
CA GLY A 318 -82.97 -140.90 82.48
C GLY A 318 -82.42 -140.07 81.32
N GLU A 319 -83.00 -138.89 81.09
CA GLU A 319 -82.37 -137.75 80.42
C GLU A 319 -81.60 -136.99 81.52
N ARG A 320 -80.26 -136.99 81.62
CA ARG A 320 -79.18 -136.97 80.60
C ARG A 320 -79.33 -135.80 79.60
N GLU A 321 -78.32 -134.97 79.40
CA GLU A 321 -77.04 -134.82 80.12
C GLU A 321 -76.65 -133.33 80.05
N LEU A 322 -76.37 -132.67 81.18
CA LEU A 322 -75.03 -132.50 81.78
C LEU A 322 -73.96 -132.03 80.75
N LEU A 323 -73.35 -130.84 80.89
CA LEU A 323 -72.47 -130.32 81.97
C LEU A 323 -71.03 -130.82 81.89
N GLY A 324 -70.10 -129.96 82.36
CA GLY A 324 -68.65 -130.17 82.35
C GLY A 324 -67.93 -128.95 81.76
N LYS A 325 -68.12 -127.73 82.27
CA LYS A 325 -67.57 -127.24 83.54
C LYS A 325 -66.11 -127.71 83.75
N ILE A 326 -65.08 -126.90 83.49
CA ILE A 326 -64.62 -125.66 84.18
C ILE A 326 -63.81 -125.97 85.47
N GLN A 327 -62.75 -125.17 85.68
CA GLN A 327 -61.83 -125.07 86.85
C GLN A 327 -60.73 -126.14 87.00
N GLN A 328 -59.53 -125.83 87.54
CA GLN A 328 -58.90 -124.52 87.89
C GLN A 328 -57.78 -124.14 86.86
N LEU A 329 -57.30 -122.90 86.63
CA LEU A 329 -57.11 -121.62 87.36
C LEU A 329 -55.79 -121.44 88.16
N GLU A 330 -55.32 -120.16 88.23
CA GLU A 330 -54.20 -119.53 88.97
C GLU A 330 -52.83 -119.33 88.26
N MET A 331 -52.09 -118.19 88.36
CA MET A 331 -52.41 -116.79 88.79
C MET A 331 -51.27 -115.73 88.51
N GLN A 332 -51.59 -114.54 87.94
CA GLN A 332 -50.97 -113.16 88.15
C GLN A 332 -49.46 -112.84 87.81
N VAL A 333 -48.93 -111.58 87.72
CA VAL A 333 -49.40 -110.21 87.26
C VAL A 333 -48.25 -109.13 87.23
N ASN A 334 -48.49 -107.87 86.75
CA ASN A 334 -47.70 -106.59 86.87
C ASN A 334 -46.43 -106.37 85.98
N GLN A 335 -45.88 -105.17 85.63
CA GLN A 335 -46.14 -103.68 85.73
C GLN A 335 -45.04 -102.92 84.86
N SER A 336 -44.92 -101.58 84.59
CA SER A 336 -45.77 -100.35 84.52
C SER A 336 -44.98 -99.08 84.05
N SER A 337 -45.66 -97.99 83.59
CA SER A 337 -45.21 -96.55 83.51
C SER A 337 -44.16 -96.13 82.43
N PHE A 338 -43.92 -94.86 82.03
CA PHE A 338 -44.36 -93.50 82.46
C PHE A 338 -44.40 -92.44 81.28
N GLU A 339 -44.61 -91.15 81.59
CA GLU A 339 -44.87 -89.95 80.73
C GLU A 339 -43.67 -88.95 80.61
N SER A 340 -43.60 -87.86 79.81
CA SER A 340 -44.33 -87.29 78.62
C SER A 340 -43.77 -85.88 78.22
N SER A 341 -44.35 -85.18 77.20
CA SER A 341 -44.17 -83.74 76.83
C SER A 341 -42.79 -83.29 76.26
N ALA A 342 -42.60 -82.13 75.58
CA ALA A 342 -43.48 -81.08 74.99
C ALA A 342 -42.74 -80.31 73.84
N SER A 343 -43.39 -79.32 73.20
CA SER A 343 -42.87 -78.51 72.08
C SER A 343 -42.63 -77.03 72.45
N SER A 344 -41.50 -76.43 72.04
CA SER A 344 -41.26 -74.98 72.03
C SER A 344 -39.98 -74.60 71.26
N LEU A 345 -40.08 -74.22 69.97
CA LEU A 345 -38.91 -73.70 69.21
C LEU A 345 -39.25 -72.75 68.03
N VAL A 346 -40.43 -72.14 68.00
CA VAL A 346 -40.96 -71.44 66.80
C VAL A 346 -40.88 -69.90 66.88
N ALA A 347 -40.92 -69.31 68.08
CA ALA A 347 -40.97 -67.84 68.23
C ALA A 347 -39.63 -67.15 67.86
N GLU A 348 -38.52 -67.70 68.32
CA GLU A 348 -37.19 -67.04 68.32
C GLU A 348 -36.56 -66.90 66.92
N LEU A 349 -37.00 -67.71 65.94
CA LEU A 349 -36.54 -67.64 64.55
C LEU A 349 -37.27 -66.58 63.71
N GLN A 350 -38.45 -66.12 64.14
CA GLN A 350 -39.28 -65.21 63.35
C GLN A 350 -38.95 -63.73 63.57
N GLU A 351 -38.40 -63.39 64.74
CA GLU A 351 -37.98 -62.02 65.10
C GLU A 351 -36.72 -61.58 64.34
N LYS A 352 -35.65 -62.39 64.36
CA LYS A 352 -34.39 -62.10 63.65
C LYS A 352 -34.58 -61.97 62.13
N LEU A 353 -35.57 -62.66 61.55
CA LEU A 353 -35.90 -62.57 60.12
C LEU A 353 -36.60 -61.24 59.74
N GLN A 354 -37.21 -60.53 60.69
CA GLN A 354 -37.67 -59.15 60.46
C GLN A 354 -36.56 -58.12 60.72
N GLU A 355 -35.72 -58.34 61.74
CA GLU A 355 -34.65 -57.42 62.10
C GLU A 355 -33.60 -57.26 60.98
N GLU A 356 -33.21 -58.37 60.32
CA GLU A 356 -32.35 -58.34 59.12
C GLU A 356 -33.01 -57.56 57.96
N LYS A 357 -34.30 -57.77 57.72
CA LYS A 357 -35.03 -57.10 56.62
C LYS A 357 -35.13 -55.60 56.81
N ALA A 358 -35.25 -55.13 58.05
CA ALA A 358 -35.21 -53.70 58.36
C ALA A 358 -33.84 -53.09 58.01
N LYS A 359 -32.75 -53.74 58.45
CA LYS A 359 -31.37 -53.28 58.18
C LYS A 359 -31.03 -53.24 56.70
N PHE A 360 -31.49 -54.21 55.90
CA PHE A 360 -31.30 -54.19 54.44
C PHE A 360 -32.09 -53.08 53.75
N LEU A 361 -33.29 -52.71 54.23
CA LEU A 361 -34.05 -51.58 53.69
C LEU A 361 -33.38 -50.24 54.01
N GLU A 362 -32.94 -50.05 55.26
CA GLU A 362 -32.25 -48.84 55.72
C GLU A 362 -30.94 -48.59 54.96
N GLN A 363 -30.15 -49.64 54.70
CA GLN A 363 -28.95 -49.55 53.85
C GLN A 363 -29.28 -49.20 52.38
N LEU A 364 -30.41 -49.67 51.86
CA LEU A 364 -30.84 -49.36 50.49
C LEU A 364 -31.24 -47.89 50.36
N GLU A 365 -32.02 -47.37 51.32
CA GLU A 365 -32.45 -45.98 51.39
C GLU A 365 -31.28 -45.02 51.59
N GLU A 366 -30.30 -45.38 52.45
CA GLU A 366 -29.02 -44.66 52.52
C GLU A 366 -28.28 -44.62 51.18
N TYR A 367 -28.22 -45.75 50.45
CA TYR A 367 -27.50 -45.82 49.18
C TYR A 367 -28.17 -44.96 48.11
N GLU A 368 -29.49 -45.00 48.01
CA GLU A 368 -30.27 -44.16 47.09
C GLU A 368 -30.16 -42.67 47.45
N LYS A 369 -30.24 -42.31 48.74
CA LYS A 369 -30.02 -40.93 49.22
C LYS A 369 -28.62 -40.44 48.85
N ARG A 370 -27.58 -41.22 49.14
CA ARG A 370 -26.18 -40.92 48.82
C ARG A 370 -25.95 -40.73 47.32
N LYS A 371 -26.60 -41.54 46.47
CA LYS A 371 -26.56 -41.39 45.01
C LYS A 371 -27.30 -40.14 44.51
N ASN A 372 -28.40 -39.76 45.14
CA ASN A 372 -29.11 -38.52 44.83
C ASN A 372 -28.30 -37.27 45.25
N GLU A 373 -27.60 -37.33 46.40
CA GLU A 373 -26.68 -36.29 46.85
C GLU A 373 -25.45 -36.15 45.92
N GLU A 374 -24.82 -37.26 45.51
CA GLU A 374 -23.77 -37.28 44.48
C GLU A 374 -24.25 -36.64 43.16
N MET A 375 -25.43 -37.04 42.66
CA MET A 375 -26.02 -36.53 41.42
C MET A 375 -26.29 -35.01 41.49
N GLN A 376 -26.76 -34.52 42.64
CA GLN A 376 -27.03 -33.10 42.85
C GLN A 376 -25.74 -32.27 43.00
N ASN A 377 -24.71 -32.84 43.63
CA ASN A 377 -23.38 -32.24 43.70
C ASN A 377 -22.73 -32.12 42.30
N ILE A 378 -22.83 -33.17 41.47
CA ILE A 378 -22.36 -33.15 40.07
C ILE A 378 -23.09 -32.07 39.26
N ARG A 379 -24.42 -31.98 39.36
CA ARG A 379 -25.22 -30.92 38.68
C ARG A 379 -24.80 -29.51 39.10
N THR A 380 -24.60 -29.31 40.41
CA THR A 380 -24.18 -28.02 40.98
C THR A 380 -22.78 -27.63 40.51
N SER A 381 -21.84 -28.57 40.54
CA SER A 381 -20.46 -28.39 40.04
C SER A 381 -20.44 -28.05 38.55
N LEU A 382 -21.15 -28.81 37.71
CA LEU A 382 -21.25 -28.57 36.26
C LEU A 382 -21.84 -27.19 35.93
N THR A 383 -22.82 -26.73 36.71
CA THR A 383 -23.41 -25.39 36.52
C THR A 383 -22.41 -24.29 36.90
N ALA A 384 -21.62 -24.49 37.96
CA ALA A 384 -20.55 -23.57 38.34
C ALA A 384 -19.39 -23.55 37.32
N GLU A 385 -19.01 -24.70 36.77
CA GLU A 385 -17.99 -24.83 35.71
C GLU A 385 -18.44 -24.11 34.42
N GLN A 386 -19.70 -24.30 34.01
CA GLN A 386 -20.27 -23.57 32.87
C GLN A 386 -20.30 -22.05 33.10
N GLN A 387 -20.64 -21.60 34.32
CA GLN A 387 -20.67 -20.17 34.64
C GLN A 387 -19.26 -19.56 34.71
N THR A 388 -18.27 -20.25 35.29
CA THR A 388 -16.86 -19.77 35.31
C THR A 388 -16.25 -19.77 33.91
N THR A 389 -16.54 -20.77 33.08
CA THR A 389 -16.14 -20.80 31.67
C THR A 389 -16.76 -19.65 30.88
N PHE A 390 -18.07 -19.41 31.03
CA PHE A 390 -18.76 -18.28 30.39
C PHE A 390 -18.18 -16.93 30.81
N ASN A 391 -17.98 -16.72 32.13
CA ASN A 391 -17.40 -15.49 32.66
C ASN A 391 -15.96 -15.27 32.13
N THR A 392 -15.16 -16.33 32.03
CA THR A 392 -13.79 -16.26 31.50
C THR A 392 -13.77 -15.87 30.02
N VAL A 393 -14.67 -16.43 29.20
CA VAL A 393 -14.83 -16.03 27.79
C VAL A 393 -15.32 -14.59 27.67
N LEU A 394 -16.29 -14.18 28.50
CA LEU A 394 -16.83 -12.82 28.52
C LEU A 394 -15.75 -11.77 28.88
N ILE A 395 -14.92 -12.05 29.88
CA ILE A 395 -13.78 -11.19 30.28
C ILE A 395 -12.76 -11.12 29.13
N ARG A 396 -12.40 -12.26 28.52
CA ARG A 396 -11.46 -12.30 27.39
C ARG A 396 -11.93 -11.48 26.19
N GLU A 397 -13.22 -11.56 25.83
CA GLU A 397 -13.78 -10.77 24.73
C GLU A 397 -14.07 -9.30 25.11
N LYS A 398 -14.29 -8.98 26.40
CA LYS A 398 -14.26 -7.59 26.86
C LYS A 398 -12.87 -6.98 26.63
N LEU A 399 -11.83 -7.63 27.15
CA LEU A 399 -10.45 -7.14 27.09
C LEU A 399 -9.95 -6.99 25.64
N LYS A 400 -10.29 -7.93 24.74
CA LYS A 400 -10.03 -7.77 23.29
C LYS A 400 -10.70 -6.53 22.69
N LYS A 401 -11.97 -6.27 23.01
CA LYS A 401 -12.69 -5.07 22.53
C LYS A 401 -12.07 -3.80 23.11
N GLU A 402 -11.70 -3.81 24.38
CA GLU A 402 -11.06 -2.70 25.09
C GLU A 402 -9.69 -2.36 24.45
N ASN A 403 -8.87 -3.37 24.14
CA ASN A 403 -7.62 -3.17 23.39
C ASN A 403 -7.85 -2.60 21.98
N ILE A 404 -8.87 -3.06 21.25
CA ILE A 404 -9.22 -2.52 19.92
C ILE A 404 -9.72 -1.07 20.03
N ILE A 405 -10.51 -0.74 21.06
CA ILE A 405 -10.97 0.63 21.31
C ILE A 405 -9.80 1.55 21.63
N ASN A 406 -8.80 1.09 22.40
CA ASN A 406 -7.60 1.86 22.71
C ASN A 406 -6.74 2.11 21.46
N ASP A 407 -6.44 1.07 20.68
CA ASP A 407 -5.70 1.17 19.40
C ASP A 407 -6.37 2.13 18.40
N LEU A 408 -7.71 2.07 18.28
CA LEU A 408 -8.48 3.01 17.46
C LEU A 408 -8.47 4.44 18.03
N SER A 409 -8.46 4.61 19.35
CA SER A 409 -8.42 5.91 20.02
C SER A 409 -7.04 6.59 19.88
N ASP A 410 -5.96 5.84 19.98
CA ASP A 410 -4.60 6.35 19.75
C ASP A 410 -4.39 6.70 18.27
N LYS A 411 -4.92 5.89 17.34
CA LYS A 411 -4.93 6.23 15.91
C LYS A 411 -5.76 7.49 15.62
N LEU A 412 -6.93 7.65 16.26
CA LEU A 412 -7.74 8.87 16.16
C LEU A 412 -6.97 10.10 16.69
N LYS A 413 -6.29 9.95 17.83
CA LYS A 413 -5.47 11.00 18.45
C LYS A 413 -4.29 11.41 17.56
N LEU A 414 -3.59 10.44 16.96
CA LEU A 414 -2.50 10.69 16.02
C LEU A 414 -2.98 11.40 14.75
N ILE A 415 -4.11 10.96 14.17
CA ILE A 415 -4.73 11.62 13.01
C ILE A 415 -5.15 13.05 13.36
N LYS A 416 -5.76 13.29 14.53
CA LYS A 416 -6.12 14.63 14.98
C LYS A 416 -4.90 15.53 15.17
N GLN A 417 -3.79 15.00 15.73
CA GLN A 417 -2.54 15.75 15.88
C GLN A 417 -1.86 16.03 14.52
N GLN A 418 -2.03 15.16 13.52
CA GLN A 418 -1.64 15.44 12.15
C GLN A 418 -2.48 16.57 11.55
N GLN A 419 -3.82 16.51 11.69
CA GLN A 419 -4.73 17.54 11.20
C GLN A 419 -4.47 18.94 11.80
N GLU A 420 -4.11 19.02 13.08
CA GLU A 420 -3.74 20.30 13.70
C GLU A 420 -2.43 20.85 13.10
N ARG A 421 -1.40 20.02 12.96
CA ARG A 421 -0.13 20.43 12.31
C ARG A 421 -0.32 20.81 10.83
N ASP A 422 -1.21 20.13 10.11
CA ASP A 422 -1.53 20.47 8.72
C ASP A 422 -2.31 21.79 8.65
N LYS A 423 -3.22 22.06 9.62
CA LYS A 423 -3.90 23.35 9.77
C LYS A 423 -2.90 24.47 10.04
N ASP A 424 -2.01 24.31 11.01
CA ASP A 424 -1.02 25.33 11.40
C ASP A 424 -0.06 25.65 10.24
N LEU A 425 0.30 24.64 9.43
CA LEU A 425 1.06 24.81 8.20
C LEU A 425 0.27 25.57 7.12
N ILE A 426 -1.02 25.28 6.94
CA ILE A 426 -1.89 26.00 5.99
C ILE A 426 -2.08 27.46 6.44
N GLU A 427 -2.22 27.71 7.74
CA GLU A 427 -2.33 29.05 8.32
C GLU A 427 -1.05 29.87 8.05
N SER A 428 0.12 29.33 8.38
CA SER A 428 1.43 29.93 8.08
C SER A 428 1.64 30.22 6.58
N LEU A 429 1.33 29.26 5.70
CA LEU A 429 1.41 29.46 4.24
C LEU A 429 0.40 30.49 3.71
N SER A 430 -0.73 30.66 4.40
CA SER A 430 -1.72 31.70 4.06
C SER A 430 -1.25 33.10 4.48
N GLU A 431 -0.55 33.21 5.61
CA GLU A 431 0.11 34.45 6.03
C GLU A 431 1.25 34.82 5.07
N ASP A 432 2.12 33.87 4.70
CA ASP A 432 3.21 34.14 3.74
C ASP A 432 2.67 34.60 2.39
N ARG A 433 1.58 33.99 1.92
CA ARG A 433 0.88 34.45 0.72
C ARG A 433 0.31 35.86 0.88
N ALA A 434 -0.18 36.24 2.07
CA ALA A 434 -0.66 37.60 2.34
C ALA A 434 0.50 38.61 2.40
N ARG A 435 1.62 38.26 3.07
CA ARG A 435 2.87 39.04 3.12
C ARG A 435 3.39 39.33 1.71
N LEU A 436 3.52 38.29 0.87
CA LEU A 436 3.98 38.41 -0.52
C LEU A 436 3.02 39.21 -1.42
N LEU A 437 1.70 39.17 -1.14
CA LEU A 437 0.73 39.99 -1.88
C LEU A 437 0.82 41.48 -1.51
N GLU A 438 1.01 41.82 -0.24
CA GLU A 438 1.19 43.22 0.19
C GLU A 438 2.57 43.77 -0.23
N GLU A 439 3.63 42.95 -0.18
CA GLU A 439 4.95 43.30 -0.73
C GLU A 439 4.88 43.53 -2.25
N LYS A 440 4.22 42.63 -3.01
CA LYS A 440 3.96 42.83 -4.44
C LYS A 440 3.20 44.14 -4.68
N LYS A 441 2.13 44.39 -3.93
CA LYS A 441 1.33 45.62 -4.04
C LYS A 441 2.18 46.86 -3.75
N LYS A 442 3.02 46.85 -2.72
CA LYS A 442 3.96 47.93 -2.40
C LYS A 442 4.96 48.18 -3.54
N LEU A 443 5.49 47.12 -4.15
CA LEU A 443 6.36 47.23 -5.33
C LEU A 443 5.62 47.76 -6.56
N GLU A 444 4.36 47.36 -6.80
CA GLU A 444 3.50 47.94 -7.85
C GLU A 444 3.19 49.43 -7.58
N GLU A 445 2.97 49.82 -6.32
CA GLU A 445 2.83 51.22 -5.92
C GLU A 445 4.14 52.01 -6.08
N GLU A 446 5.31 51.43 -5.78
CA GLU A 446 6.61 52.08 -5.96
C GLU A 446 6.98 52.22 -7.45
N VAL A 447 6.69 51.22 -8.28
CA VAL A 447 6.82 51.31 -9.75
C VAL A 447 5.88 52.39 -10.32
N ASN A 448 4.64 52.48 -9.84
CA ASN A 448 3.73 53.55 -10.27
C ASN A 448 4.13 54.93 -9.75
N LYS A 449 4.71 55.04 -8.54
CA LYS A 449 5.31 56.29 -8.03
C LYS A 449 6.51 56.72 -8.87
N LEU A 450 7.37 55.79 -9.30
CA LEU A 450 8.49 56.07 -10.19
C LEU A 450 8.02 56.55 -11.57
N LYS A 451 7.03 55.88 -12.18
CA LYS A 451 6.40 56.32 -13.44
C LYS A 451 5.79 57.72 -13.33
N ASN A 452 5.07 58.00 -12.23
CA ASN A 452 4.49 59.32 -12.01
C ASN A 452 5.56 60.38 -11.69
N SER A 453 6.67 60.02 -11.04
CA SER A 453 7.80 60.93 -10.80
C SER A 453 8.53 61.32 -12.08
N TYR A 454 8.59 60.42 -13.06
CA TYR A 454 9.07 60.75 -14.41
C TYR A 454 8.15 61.76 -15.12
N LEU A 455 6.83 61.66 -14.92
CA LEU A 455 5.83 62.60 -15.48
C LEU A 455 5.78 63.98 -14.77
N VAL A 456 6.41 64.12 -13.60
CA VAL A 456 6.41 65.38 -12.80
C VAL A 456 7.74 66.14 -12.92
N SER A 457 8.75 65.57 -13.58
CA SER A 457 10.09 66.17 -13.71
C SER A 457 10.25 67.08 -14.94
N SER A 458 9.18 67.73 -15.41
CA SER A 458 9.23 68.75 -16.45
C SER A 458 8.41 70.00 -16.08
N THR A 459 9.14 70.98 -15.56
CA THR A 459 8.88 72.43 -15.37
C THR A 459 7.45 72.99 -15.52
N CYS A 460 7.04 73.76 -14.50
CA CYS A 460 5.91 74.69 -14.54
C CYS A 460 6.40 76.12 -14.87
N LEU A 461 5.67 76.86 -15.74
CA LEU A 461 5.17 78.26 -15.58
C LEU A 461 4.66 78.85 -16.94
N PRO A 462 3.87 79.96 -16.95
CA PRO A 462 2.87 80.29 -18.00
C PRO A 462 3.23 81.62 -18.76
N PRO A 463 2.32 82.42 -19.43
CA PRO A 463 0.85 82.34 -19.57
C PRO A 463 0.19 82.78 -20.92
N ILE A 464 -1.17 82.78 -20.94
CA ILE A 464 -2.15 83.69 -21.62
C ILE A 464 -3.21 83.02 -22.55
N LEU A 465 -4.45 83.00 -22.01
CA LEU A 465 -5.82 83.07 -22.61
C LEU A 465 -6.29 82.13 -23.75
N GLU A 466 -7.16 81.17 -23.39
CA GLU A 466 -8.65 81.18 -23.59
C GLU A 466 -9.29 82.16 -24.63
N PRO A 467 -10.44 81.84 -25.28
CA PRO A 467 -11.50 81.00 -24.68
C PRO A 467 -12.32 80.02 -25.56
N SER A 468 -13.03 79.12 -24.85
CA SER A 468 -14.36 78.53 -25.18
C SER A 468 -14.58 77.72 -26.49
N GLY A 469 -15.06 76.47 -26.34
CA GLY A 469 -15.66 75.67 -27.42
C GLY A 469 -16.02 74.25 -26.96
N ALA A 470 -17.31 73.98 -26.72
CA ALA A 470 -17.75 72.76 -26.02
C ALA A 470 -18.11 71.56 -26.94
N CYS A 471 -18.14 70.38 -26.29
CA CYS A 471 -18.88 69.15 -26.65
C CYS A 471 -18.31 68.16 -27.70
N ALA A 472 -18.35 66.88 -27.29
CA ALA A 472 -18.55 65.65 -28.09
C ALA A 472 -17.46 65.23 -29.10
N ALA A 473 -17.37 63.97 -29.54
CA ALA A 473 -17.68 62.65 -28.94
C ALA A 473 -17.17 61.54 -29.91
N ASP A 474 -17.15 60.29 -29.45
CA ASP A 474 -17.50 59.07 -30.21
C ASP A 474 -16.87 58.74 -31.59
N PHE A 475 -16.16 57.59 -31.61
CA PHE A 475 -16.05 56.63 -32.74
C PHE A 475 -15.37 57.10 -34.04
N THR A 476 -14.90 56.25 -34.97
CA THR A 476 -14.37 54.86 -35.01
C THR A 476 -13.57 54.73 -36.31
N SER A 477 -12.89 53.59 -36.55
CA SER A 477 -12.65 53.01 -37.89
C SER A 477 -11.74 53.79 -38.88
N GLU A 478 -11.10 53.17 -39.89
CA GLU A 478 -10.48 51.84 -40.02
C GLU A 478 -9.61 51.82 -41.32
N THR A 479 -8.89 50.73 -41.57
CA THR A 479 -8.74 50.09 -42.92
C THR A 479 -8.17 50.89 -44.12
N GLU A 480 -6.92 50.54 -44.50
CA GLU A 480 -6.40 50.43 -45.90
C GLU A 480 -6.33 51.72 -46.79
N ARG A 481 -5.57 51.85 -47.90
CA ARG A 481 -4.40 51.20 -48.55
C ARG A 481 -3.94 52.10 -49.74
N LEU A 482 -2.85 51.71 -50.43
CA LEU A 482 -2.54 52.00 -51.86
C LEU A 482 -2.16 53.46 -52.29
N SER A 483 -0.83 53.68 -52.34
CA SER A 483 -0.05 54.15 -53.50
C SER A 483 -0.73 54.80 -54.73
N SER A 484 -0.21 55.97 -55.16
CA SER A 484 0.26 56.20 -56.55
C SER A 484 1.07 57.52 -56.72
N ASP A 485 2.36 57.38 -57.01
CA ASP A 485 3.24 58.08 -57.98
C ASP A 485 3.04 59.55 -58.47
N ILE A 486 4.20 60.20 -58.73
CA ILE A 486 4.56 61.21 -59.76
C ILE A 486 4.77 62.72 -59.37
N ALA A 487 6.06 63.11 -59.50
CA ALA A 487 6.66 64.38 -59.99
C ALA A 487 6.93 65.64 -59.13
N GLU A 488 8.10 66.22 -59.46
CA GLU A 488 8.62 67.59 -59.35
C GLU A 488 8.78 68.32 -57.98
N GLU A 489 9.99 68.13 -57.42
CA GLU A 489 11.05 69.15 -57.34
C GLU A 489 10.83 70.45 -56.51
N GLY A 490 11.75 70.69 -55.56
CA GLY A 490 12.27 72.04 -55.32
C GLY A 490 11.95 72.76 -54.01
N LYS A 491 12.30 72.21 -52.83
CA LYS A 491 12.69 73.09 -51.70
C LYS A 491 13.74 72.52 -50.74
N ILE A 492 14.63 73.43 -50.34
CA ILE A 492 15.86 73.23 -49.57
C ILE A 492 15.56 73.28 -48.05
N ASP A 493 16.35 72.55 -47.26
CA ASP A 493 16.58 72.63 -45.79
C ASP A 493 15.40 72.98 -44.85
N SER A 494 14.98 71.97 -44.05
CA SER A 494 14.96 72.06 -42.57
C SER A 494 14.47 70.73 -41.97
N THR A 495 15.36 69.73 -41.81
CA THR A 495 14.95 68.41 -41.24
C THR A 495 16.08 67.57 -40.62
N LEU A 496 17.16 68.19 -40.12
CA LEU A 496 18.31 67.45 -39.55
C LEU A 496 18.30 67.29 -38.02
N GLU A 497 17.59 68.14 -37.27
CA GLU A 497 17.59 68.06 -35.79
C GLU A 497 16.70 66.95 -35.20
N THR A 498 15.73 66.42 -35.95
CA THR A 498 14.85 65.32 -35.47
C THR A 498 15.56 63.95 -35.43
N SER A 499 16.75 63.84 -36.03
CA SER A 499 17.45 62.56 -36.23
C SER A 499 18.33 62.13 -35.04
N MET A 500 18.76 63.06 -34.17
CA MET A 500 19.65 62.72 -33.04
C MET A 500 18.91 62.22 -31.79
N MET A 501 17.69 62.70 -31.52
CA MET A 501 16.85 62.12 -30.47
C MET A 501 16.41 60.70 -30.82
N THR A 502 15.93 60.49 -32.05
CA THR A 502 15.40 59.19 -32.49
C THR A 502 16.47 58.09 -32.55
N VAL A 503 17.74 58.39 -32.83
CA VAL A 503 18.83 57.40 -32.71
C VAL A 503 19.06 57.01 -31.25
N ASN A 504 19.04 57.96 -30.31
CA ASN A 504 19.28 57.68 -28.89
C ASN A 504 18.09 56.92 -28.26
N GLU A 505 16.86 57.30 -28.61
CA GLU A 505 15.64 56.55 -28.26
C GLU A 505 15.66 55.14 -28.87
N ASN A 506 16.12 54.96 -30.12
CA ASN A 506 16.26 53.64 -30.73
C ASN A 506 17.31 52.76 -30.03
N VAL A 507 18.43 53.30 -29.52
CA VAL A 507 19.41 52.52 -28.75
C VAL A 507 18.85 52.12 -27.39
N GLN A 508 18.14 53.02 -26.70
CA GLN A 508 17.41 52.74 -25.47
C GLN A 508 16.34 51.65 -25.69
N MET A 509 15.49 51.81 -26.71
CA MET A 509 14.47 50.85 -27.13
C MET A 509 15.05 49.49 -27.55
N LEU A 510 16.18 49.45 -28.26
CA LEU A 510 16.86 48.20 -28.61
C LEU A 510 17.41 47.48 -27.38
N SER A 511 17.83 48.20 -26.35
CA SER A 511 18.24 47.61 -25.06
C SER A 511 17.03 47.04 -24.31
N GLU A 512 15.96 47.82 -24.17
CA GLU A 512 14.73 47.41 -23.47
C GLU A 512 14.00 46.27 -24.21
N GLU A 513 13.93 46.31 -25.55
CA GLU A 513 13.36 45.24 -26.36
C GLU A 513 14.25 43.99 -26.36
N LYS A 514 15.58 44.11 -26.34
CA LYS A 514 16.48 42.95 -26.14
C LYS A 514 16.28 42.31 -24.77
N GLN A 515 16.07 43.11 -23.72
CA GLN A 515 15.77 42.62 -22.37
C GLN A 515 14.37 42.00 -22.28
N ARG A 516 13.39 42.54 -23.02
CA ARG A 516 12.04 41.98 -23.20
C ARG A 516 12.06 40.66 -23.96
N ILE A 517 12.83 40.56 -25.05
CA ILE A 517 13.05 39.33 -25.82
C ILE A 517 13.64 38.26 -24.90
N MET A 518 14.69 38.56 -24.14
CA MET A 518 15.27 37.62 -23.17
C MET A 518 14.27 37.16 -22.10
N MET A 519 13.39 38.06 -21.63
CA MET A 519 12.29 37.71 -20.71
C MET A 519 11.25 36.80 -21.37
N LEU A 520 10.89 37.06 -22.64
CA LEU A 520 9.95 36.26 -23.41
C LEU A 520 10.51 34.89 -23.76
N GLU A 521 11.78 34.78 -24.15
CA GLU A 521 12.49 33.51 -24.39
C GLU A 521 12.53 32.65 -23.11
N LYS A 522 12.88 33.25 -21.96
CA LYS A 522 12.87 32.55 -20.67
C LYS A 522 11.46 32.11 -20.26
N THR A 523 10.45 32.93 -20.56
CA THR A 523 9.03 32.58 -20.31
C THR A 523 8.55 31.47 -21.25
N LEU A 524 8.99 31.48 -22.50
CA LEU A 524 8.70 30.46 -23.50
C LEU A 524 9.33 29.12 -23.10
N GLN A 525 10.60 29.09 -22.71
CA GLN A 525 11.29 27.89 -22.20
C GLN A 525 10.56 27.28 -21.00
N LEU A 526 10.15 28.10 -20.01
CA LEU A 526 9.36 27.64 -18.87
C LEU A 526 7.98 27.08 -19.29
N LYS A 527 7.37 27.63 -20.35
CA LYS A 527 6.10 27.14 -20.90
C LYS A 527 6.26 25.87 -21.74
N GLU A 528 7.35 25.72 -22.48
CA GLU A 528 7.70 24.47 -23.16
C GLU A 528 8.01 23.35 -22.16
N GLU A 529 8.75 23.63 -21.09
CA GLU A 529 9.02 22.65 -20.04
C GLU A 529 7.73 22.27 -19.28
N GLU A 530 6.86 23.23 -18.97
CA GLU A 530 5.54 22.94 -18.40
C GLU A 530 4.68 22.09 -19.36
N ASN A 531 4.65 22.41 -20.65
CA ASN A 531 3.90 21.68 -21.67
C ASN A 531 4.46 20.25 -21.86
N LYS A 532 5.79 20.08 -21.84
CA LYS A 532 6.48 18.78 -21.86
C LYS A 532 6.13 17.94 -20.63
N ARG A 533 6.13 18.55 -19.43
CA ARG A 533 5.71 17.93 -18.16
C ARG A 533 4.23 17.53 -18.18
N LEU A 534 3.36 18.37 -18.73
CA LEU A 534 1.93 18.08 -18.87
C LEU A 534 1.67 16.94 -19.88
N ASN A 535 2.35 16.93 -21.03
CA ASN A 535 2.28 15.82 -21.99
C ASN A 535 2.81 14.51 -21.39
N GLN A 536 3.93 14.54 -20.67
CA GLN A 536 4.45 13.35 -19.97
C GLN A 536 3.43 12.82 -18.95
N ARG A 537 2.78 13.72 -18.19
CA ARG A 537 1.72 13.36 -17.23
C ARG A 537 0.48 12.79 -17.94
N LEU A 538 0.08 13.35 -19.07
CA LEU A 538 -1.03 12.87 -19.90
C LEU A 538 -0.75 11.47 -20.49
N MET A 539 0.48 11.24 -20.97
CA MET A 539 0.92 9.91 -21.43
C MET A 539 0.91 8.90 -20.27
N SER A 540 1.41 9.29 -19.09
CA SER A 540 1.42 8.44 -17.89
C SER A 540 -0.01 8.09 -17.42
N GLN A 541 -0.92 9.06 -17.44
CA GLN A 541 -2.33 8.87 -17.11
C GLN A 541 -3.05 7.98 -18.13
N SER A 542 -2.76 8.17 -19.43
CA SER A 542 -3.32 7.34 -20.51
C SER A 542 -2.91 5.88 -20.35
N MET A 543 -1.61 5.61 -20.19
CA MET A 543 -1.06 4.24 -20.09
C MET A 543 -1.44 3.52 -18.80
N SER A 544 -1.46 4.21 -17.66
CA SER A 544 -1.93 3.64 -16.38
C SER A 544 -3.41 3.22 -16.45
N SER A 545 -4.25 3.96 -17.19
CA SER A 545 -5.66 3.61 -17.40
C SER A 545 -5.88 2.34 -18.24
N VAL A 546 -4.87 1.86 -18.97
CA VAL A 546 -4.95 0.64 -19.80
C VAL A 546 -4.44 -0.57 -19.02
N SER A 547 -3.30 -0.43 -18.33
CA SER A 547 -2.62 -1.51 -17.59
C SER A 547 -3.52 -2.20 -16.54
N LEU A 548 -4.46 -1.48 -15.93
CA LEU A 548 -5.34 -2.02 -14.88
C LEU A 548 -6.58 -2.78 -15.37
N ARG A 549 -6.98 -2.69 -16.65
CA ARG A 549 -8.31 -3.15 -17.10
C ARG A 549 -8.51 -4.69 -17.11
N HIS A 550 -7.43 -5.44 -16.96
CA HIS A 550 -7.41 -6.90 -17.00
C HIS A 550 -6.61 -7.53 -15.84
N SER A 551 -6.49 -6.85 -14.70
CA SER A 551 -5.84 -7.49 -13.55
C SER A 551 -6.71 -8.65 -13.02
N GLU A 552 -6.18 -9.87 -13.04
CA GLU A 552 -6.84 -11.10 -12.56
C GLU A 552 -6.95 -11.18 -11.02
N LYS A 553 -6.97 -10.01 -10.37
CA LYS A 553 -7.02 -9.87 -8.92
C LYS A 553 -8.47 -9.79 -8.47
N ILE A 554 -8.83 -10.69 -7.56
CA ILE A 554 -10.15 -10.72 -6.93
C ILE A 554 -10.28 -9.51 -6.00
N ALA A 555 -11.28 -8.66 -6.25
CA ALA A 555 -11.68 -7.63 -5.31
C ALA A 555 -12.29 -8.27 -4.05
N ILE A 556 -11.96 -7.73 -2.87
CA ILE A 556 -12.43 -8.23 -1.57
C ILE A 556 -13.19 -7.17 -0.77
N ARG A 557 -13.31 -5.95 -1.32
CA ARG A 557 -13.88 -4.78 -0.67
C ARG A 557 -14.26 -3.73 -1.71
N ASP A 558 -15.15 -2.82 -1.33
CA ASP A 558 -15.45 -1.58 -2.06
C ASP A 558 -15.78 -1.76 -3.56
N PHE A 559 -16.41 -2.91 -3.88
CA PHE A 559 -16.64 -3.43 -5.23
C PHE A 559 -17.27 -2.43 -6.20
N GLN A 560 -16.72 -2.31 -7.41
CA GLN A 560 -17.21 -1.48 -8.51
C GLN A 560 -17.68 -2.32 -9.70
N VAL A 561 -18.34 -1.66 -10.66
CA VAL A 561 -18.75 -2.29 -11.92
C VAL A 561 -17.51 -2.62 -12.74
N GLY A 562 -17.38 -3.88 -13.15
CA GLY A 562 -16.22 -4.43 -13.84
C GLY A 562 -15.24 -5.20 -12.94
N ASP A 563 -15.39 -5.19 -11.62
CA ASP A 563 -14.50 -5.92 -10.72
C ASP A 563 -14.66 -7.44 -10.85
N LEU A 564 -13.54 -8.16 -10.77
CA LEU A 564 -13.51 -9.61 -10.60
C LEU A 564 -13.79 -9.96 -9.13
N VAL A 565 -14.75 -10.83 -8.88
CA VAL A 565 -15.19 -11.21 -7.53
C VAL A 565 -15.32 -12.72 -7.36
N LEU A 566 -14.96 -13.20 -6.17
CA LEU A 566 -15.25 -14.56 -5.72
C LEU A 566 -16.64 -14.59 -5.10
N ILE A 567 -17.51 -15.44 -5.63
CA ILE A 567 -18.89 -15.64 -5.17
C ILE A 567 -18.94 -17.00 -4.46
N ILE A 568 -19.34 -17.01 -3.21
CA ILE A 568 -19.39 -18.19 -2.33
C ILE A 568 -20.82 -18.48 -1.89
N LEU A 569 -21.14 -19.74 -1.59
CA LEU A 569 -22.37 -20.11 -0.90
C LEU A 569 -22.22 -19.81 0.60
N ASP A 570 -23.10 -18.98 1.16
CA ASP A 570 -23.20 -18.77 2.60
C ASP A 570 -24.35 -19.62 3.15
N GLU A 571 -24.02 -20.63 3.95
CA GLU A 571 -24.98 -21.57 4.54
C GLU A 571 -25.90 -20.91 5.59
N ARG A 572 -25.44 -19.85 6.27
CA ARG A 572 -26.22 -19.13 7.28
C ARG A 572 -27.39 -18.39 6.63
N HIS A 573 -27.10 -17.76 5.50
CA HIS A 573 -28.08 -17.01 4.72
C HIS A 573 -28.78 -17.87 3.65
N ASP A 574 -28.25 -19.05 3.32
CA ASP A 574 -28.72 -19.98 2.28
C ASP A 574 -28.81 -19.32 0.89
N ASN A 575 -27.86 -18.41 0.64
CA ASN A 575 -27.77 -17.60 -0.56
C ASN A 575 -26.30 -17.51 -1.00
N TYR A 576 -26.08 -17.18 -2.27
CA TYR A 576 -24.75 -16.83 -2.74
C TYR A 576 -24.41 -15.38 -2.38
N VAL A 577 -23.19 -15.16 -1.90
CA VAL A 577 -22.65 -13.84 -1.51
C VAL A 577 -21.27 -13.63 -2.13
N LEU A 578 -20.86 -12.37 -2.32
CA LEU A 578 -19.47 -12.06 -2.65
C LEU A 578 -18.60 -12.23 -1.39
N PHE A 579 -17.45 -12.88 -1.53
CA PHE A 579 -16.44 -12.93 -0.48
C PHE A 579 -15.93 -11.51 -0.20
N THR A 580 -16.07 -11.04 1.04
CA THR A 580 -15.61 -9.72 1.45
C THR A 580 -15.02 -9.71 2.85
N VAL A 581 -14.09 -8.77 3.09
CA VAL A 581 -13.57 -8.45 4.43
C VAL A 581 -14.34 -7.28 5.09
N SER A 582 -15.39 -6.77 4.47
CA SER A 582 -16.29 -5.76 5.05
C SER A 582 -17.41 -6.39 5.89
N PRO A 583 -17.95 -5.66 6.90
CA PRO A 583 -19.15 -6.09 7.63
C PRO A 583 -20.44 -5.98 6.80
N THR A 584 -20.41 -5.27 5.67
CA THR A 584 -21.55 -5.14 4.75
C THR A 584 -21.69 -6.38 3.88
N LEU A 585 -22.86 -7.03 3.91
CA LEU A 585 -23.17 -8.18 3.06
C LEU A 585 -23.42 -7.77 1.60
N TYR A 586 -23.00 -8.62 0.66
CA TYR A 586 -23.17 -8.45 -0.79
C TYR A 586 -23.80 -9.71 -1.38
N PHE A 587 -25.13 -9.75 -1.48
CA PHE A 587 -25.89 -10.91 -1.99
C PHE A 587 -25.92 -10.94 -3.52
N LEU A 588 -25.77 -12.11 -4.12
CA LEU A 588 -25.93 -12.30 -5.56
C LEU A 588 -27.41 -12.14 -5.97
N HIS A 589 -27.65 -11.49 -7.10
CA HIS A 589 -28.99 -11.36 -7.69
C HIS A 589 -29.48 -12.69 -8.27
N SER A 590 -30.77 -13.00 -8.14
CA SER A 590 -31.36 -14.26 -8.61
C SER A 590 -31.23 -14.47 -10.12
N GLU A 591 -31.27 -13.39 -10.91
CA GLU A 591 -31.01 -13.42 -12.37
C GLU A 591 -29.60 -13.94 -12.71
N SER A 592 -28.61 -13.61 -11.89
CA SER A 592 -27.21 -14.01 -12.12
C SER A 592 -26.93 -15.48 -11.80
N LEU A 593 -27.79 -16.15 -11.03
CA LEU A 593 -27.63 -17.57 -10.71
C LEU A 593 -27.57 -18.44 -11.97
N ALA A 594 -28.51 -18.22 -12.89
CA ALA A 594 -28.56 -18.96 -14.16
C ALA A 594 -27.35 -18.65 -15.07
N ALA A 595 -26.89 -17.39 -15.10
CA ALA A 595 -25.72 -17.01 -15.90
C ALA A 595 -24.42 -17.67 -15.40
N LEU A 596 -24.28 -17.79 -14.07
CA LEU A 596 -23.13 -18.37 -13.36
C LEU A 596 -23.21 -19.90 -13.18
N ASP A 597 -24.20 -20.56 -13.77
CA ASP A 597 -24.48 -22.00 -13.66
C ASP A 597 -24.70 -22.47 -12.19
N LEU A 598 -25.29 -21.60 -11.36
CA LEU A 598 -25.60 -21.84 -9.95
C LEU A 598 -27.08 -22.24 -9.74
N LYS A 599 -27.33 -23.10 -8.76
CA LYS A 599 -28.68 -23.60 -8.42
C LYS A 599 -29.26 -22.90 -7.18
N PRO A 600 -30.55 -22.51 -7.17
CA PRO A 600 -31.17 -21.75 -6.08
C PRO A 600 -31.70 -22.59 -4.90
N ALA A 601 -31.72 -23.92 -4.99
CA ALA A 601 -32.47 -24.78 -4.06
C ALA A 601 -31.60 -25.89 -3.43
N SER A 602 -32.04 -26.40 -2.27
CA SER A 602 -31.41 -27.53 -1.56
C SER A 602 -31.98 -28.86 -2.07
N GLY A 603 -31.13 -29.76 -2.56
CA GLY A 603 -31.57 -31.07 -3.08
C GLY A 603 -30.64 -31.72 -4.10
N THR A 604 -29.72 -30.96 -4.70
CA THR A 604 -28.51 -31.50 -5.35
C THR A 604 -27.29 -30.74 -4.86
N SER A 605 -26.09 -31.32 -4.98
CA SER A 605 -24.84 -30.66 -4.59
C SER A 605 -24.74 -29.26 -5.22
N ARG A 606 -24.76 -28.22 -4.37
CA ARG A 606 -24.59 -26.84 -4.80
C ARG A 606 -23.09 -26.58 -4.99
N ARG A 607 -22.73 -25.90 -6.08
CA ARG A 607 -21.34 -25.47 -6.31
C ARG A 607 -20.94 -24.51 -5.16
N PRO A 608 -19.85 -24.78 -4.40
CA PRO A 608 -19.53 -24.01 -3.20
C PRO A 608 -19.06 -22.58 -3.53
N TRP A 609 -18.40 -22.38 -4.67
CA TRP A 609 -17.94 -21.08 -5.14
C TRP A 609 -17.79 -21.00 -6.66
N VAL A 610 -17.87 -19.78 -7.20
CA VAL A 610 -17.63 -19.45 -8.61
C VAL A 610 -17.00 -18.06 -8.71
N LEU A 611 -16.32 -17.77 -9.82
CA LEU A 611 -15.74 -16.46 -10.09
C LEU A 611 -16.63 -15.71 -11.10
N GLY A 612 -16.90 -14.45 -10.83
CA GLY A 612 -17.76 -13.61 -11.66
C GLY A 612 -17.24 -12.18 -11.79
N LYS A 613 -17.75 -11.46 -12.78
CA LYS A 613 -17.49 -10.02 -12.98
C LYS A 613 -18.72 -9.23 -12.57
N VAL A 614 -18.56 -8.21 -11.73
CA VAL A 614 -19.66 -7.36 -11.26
C VAL A 614 -20.21 -6.51 -12.41
N MET A 615 -21.53 -6.54 -12.60
CA MET A 615 -22.24 -5.74 -13.61
C MET A 615 -23.03 -4.59 -12.98
N GLU A 616 -23.76 -4.86 -11.89
CA GLU A 616 -24.61 -3.89 -11.21
C GLU A 616 -24.55 -4.12 -9.69
N LYS A 617 -24.66 -3.04 -8.90
CA LYS A 617 -24.86 -3.11 -7.44
C LYS A 617 -26.00 -2.18 -7.01
N GLU A 618 -26.90 -2.70 -6.19
CA GLU A 618 -28.07 -2.01 -5.65
C GLU A 618 -27.98 -2.00 -4.13
N TYR A 619 -28.20 -0.85 -3.49
CA TYR A 619 -28.22 -0.75 -2.03
C TYR A 619 -29.62 -1.07 -1.48
N CYS A 620 -29.69 -2.05 -0.59
CA CYS A 620 -30.93 -2.64 -0.09
C CYS A 620 -31.02 -2.54 1.45
N GLN A 621 -32.25 -2.60 1.98
CA GLN A 621 -32.50 -2.71 3.42
C GLN A 621 -33.63 -3.72 3.69
N ALA A 622 -33.46 -4.55 4.72
CA ALA A 622 -34.41 -5.58 5.13
C ALA A 622 -35.69 -4.98 5.75
N LYS A 623 -36.74 -4.80 4.95
CA LYS A 623 -38.06 -4.27 5.39
C LYS A 623 -38.95 -5.29 6.12
N LYS A 624 -38.53 -6.56 6.26
CA LYS A 624 -39.26 -7.62 6.96
C LYS A 624 -38.29 -8.46 7.79
N ALA A 625 -38.67 -8.84 9.01
CA ALA A 625 -37.85 -9.69 9.87
C ALA A 625 -37.63 -11.07 9.24
N GLN A 626 -38.72 -11.74 8.83
CA GLN A 626 -38.63 -12.92 7.97
C GLN A 626 -38.49 -12.47 6.51
N ASN A 627 -37.32 -12.72 5.91
CA ASN A 627 -37.00 -12.39 4.52
C ASN A 627 -36.10 -13.45 3.87
N ARG A 628 -36.07 -13.46 2.54
CA ARG A 628 -35.35 -14.48 1.72
C ARG A 628 -33.82 -14.51 1.91
N PHE A 629 -33.24 -13.51 2.57
CA PHE A 629 -31.81 -13.41 2.84
C PHE A 629 -31.45 -13.84 4.28
N LYS A 630 -32.46 -14.20 5.11
CA LYS A 630 -32.33 -14.60 6.52
C LYS A 630 -31.60 -13.58 7.43
N VAL A 631 -31.53 -12.30 7.03
CA VAL A 631 -30.94 -11.20 7.83
C VAL A 631 -31.98 -10.53 8.75
N PRO A 632 -31.58 -9.90 9.86
CA PRO A 632 -32.49 -9.15 10.73
C PRO A 632 -33.26 -8.00 10.05
N LEU A 633 -34.35 -7.55 10.67
CA LEU A 633 -35.06 -6.33 10.27
C LEU A 633 -34.11 -5.12 10.32
N GLY A 634 -34.17 -4.27 9.30
CA GLY A 634 -33.37 -3.04 9.24
C GLY A 634 -31.93 -3.21 8.79
N THR A 635 -31.40 -4.43 8.67
CA THR A 635 -30.07 -4.69 8.11
C THR A 635 -29.95 -4.12 6.70
N LYS A 636 -28.88 -3.35 6.45
CA LYS A 636 -28.53 -2.79 5.14
C LYS A 636 -27.46 -3.65 4.46
N PHE A 637 -27.62 -3.92 3.18
CA PHE A 637 -26.77 -4.81 2.39
C PHE A 637 -26.80 -4.41 0.91
N TYR A 638 -25.88 -4.92 0.11
CA TYR A 638 -25.94 -4.78 -1.35
C TYR A 638 -26.54 -6.03 -2.00
N ARG A 639 -27.26 -5.83 -3.10
CA ARG A 639 -27.67 -6.88 -4.04
C ARG A 639 -26.90 -6.65 -5.35
N VAL A 640 -26.19 -7.66 -5.84
CA VAL A 640 -25.18 -7.53 -6.90
C VAL A 640 -25.54 -8.43 -8.08
N LYS A 641 -25.60 -7.89 -9.29
CA LYS A 641 -25.62 -8.70 -10.52
C LYS A 641 -24.19 -8.95 -10.97
N ALA A 642 -23.89 -10.20 -11.30
CA ALA A 642 -22.62 -10.62 -11.87
C ALA A 642 -22.82 -11.56 -13.06
N VAL A 643 -21.81 -11.65 -13.92
CA VAL A 643 -21.71 -12.58 -15.06
C VAL A 643 -20.50 -13.50 -14.86
N PRO A 644 -20.48 -14.73 -15.42
CA PRO A 644 -19.34 -15.63 -15.27
C PRO A 644 -18.06 -15.04 -15.83
N TRP A 645 -16.98 -15.14 -15.06
CA TRP A 645 -15.64 -14.99 -15.61
C TRP A 645 -15.36 -16.23 -16.47
N ASN A 646 -15.00 -16.02 -17.74
CA ASN A 646 -14.70 -17.05 -18.75
C ASN A 646 -15.89 -17.90 -19.26
N LYS A 647 -16.93 -17.26 -19.80
CA LYS A 647 -17.72 -17.84 -20.92
C LYS A 647 -17.29 -17.21 -22.25
N LYS A 648 -16.39 -17.92 -22.95
CA LYS A 648 -15.97 -17.81 -24.36
C LYS A 648 -15.81 -16.41 -24.99
N VAL A 649 -14.56 -16.12 -25.37
CA VAL A 649 -14.26 -15.80 -26.79
C VAL A 649 -14.41 -17.10 -27.59
#